data_AF-A0A9X4CZA7-F1
#
_entry.id   AF-A0A9X4CZA7-F1
#
_cell.length_a   1.000
_cell.length_b   1.000
_cell.length_c   1.000
_cell.angle_alpha   90.00
_cell.angle_beta   90.00
_cell.angle_gamma   90.00
#
_symmetry.space_group_name_H-M   'P 1'
#
loop_
_entity.id
_entity.type
_entity.pdbx_description
1 polymer ?
#
loop_
_entity_poly.entity_id
_entity_poly.type
_entity_poly.pdbx_seq_one_letter_code
_entity_poly.pdbx_strand_id
1 'polypeptide(L)'
;MSDQQDFPEHPDEHSEVEHTTPQAETGHALALPGQQLPDKVYVIPIHNRPFFPAQVLPVIVNEDPWAETLDLVAKSPDHSLALFFMDTPPEDHRHFDTSALPQYGTLVKVHHASRENGKLQFVAQGLTRVRIRTWIKHHRPPYLVEVEYPRQPAEPTDEVKAYGMALINAIKELLPLNPLYSEELKNYLNRFSPNDPSPLTDFAAALTSATGNQLQEVLDCVPMLKRMEKVLPMLRKEVEVARLQNEISAEVNRQIGEHQREFFLKEQLKVIQQELGLTKDDRSADLEQFEQRLEGKTLPDQARKRIDEEMGKLAILETGSPEYAVTRNYLDWATALPWGVYGKDKLDLKHARKVLDQHHAGLDDIKERILEFLAVGAWKGEISGSIVLLVGPPGVGKTSIGKSIAESLGRPFYRFSVGGMRDEAEIKGHRRTYIGAQPGKLVQALKDVEVMNPVIMLDEIDKMGQSYQGDPASALLETLDPEQNVDFLDHYLDLRLDLSKVLFVCTANTLDSIPGPLLDRMEVIRLSGYITEEKLAIAKRHLWPKQLEKAGVAKTSLGISDSALRAVIEGYAREAGVRQLEKQLGKLVRKAVVKLLENPEAKLKIGTKDLEAALGMPVFRSEQVLAGKGVITGLAWTSMGGATLPIEATRIHTLNRGFKLTGKLGDVMKESAEIAYSYVSSNLKQFGGDPGFFNEAFIHLHVPEGATPKDGPSAGITMASALLSLARDQAPKKGVAMTGELTLTGQVLPIGGVREKVIAARRQKIFELILPEPNRGDYEELPDYLREGLTVHFAKRFADVAKVLF
;
A
#
# COMPACT_ATOMS: atom_id res chain seq x y z
N MET A 1 40.71 63.60 21.63
CA MET A 1 41.89 62.71 21.49
C MET A 1 41.39 61.27 21.57
N SER A 2 42.01 60.35 20.81
CA SER A 2 41.87 58.88 20.92
C SER A 2 40.44 58.28 20.93
N ASP A 3 39.89 58.11 19.72
CA ASP A 3 39.51 56.83 19.07
C ASP A 3 38.88 55.65 19.85
N GLN A 4 37.85 55.06 19.21
CA GLN A 4 37.42 53.63 19.20
C GLN A 4 36.89 53.01 20.52
N GLN A 5 35.92 52.08 20.56
CA GLN A 5 34.92 51.50 19.61
C GLN A 5 33.72 50.97 20.47
N ASP A 6 32.60 50.37 20.03
CA ASP A 6 32.19 49.75 18.75
C ASP A 6 30.64 49.80 18.56
N PHE A 7 30.09 49.09 17.56
CA PHE A 7 28.68 49.17 17.12
C PHE A 7 27.71 48.07 17.65
N PRO A 8 26.36 48.28 17.54
CA PRO A 8 25.30 47.52 18.24
C PRO A 8 24.48 46.61 17.25
N GLU A 9 23.14 46.43 17.16
CA GLU A 9 21.95 47.14 17.71
C GLU A 9 20.62 46.36 17.57
N HIS A 10 19.68 46.61 18.49
CA HIS A 10 18.20 46.38 18.45
C HIS A 10 17.62 47.19 19.64
N PRO A 11 16.44 47.85 19.55
CA PRO A 11 15.14 47.15 19.48
C PRO A 11 14.06 47.88 18.63
N ASP A 12 12.78 47.60 18.88
CA ASP A 12 11.59 48.11 18.18
C ASP A 12 11.24 49.59 18.46
N GLU A 13 10.54 50.24 17.51
CA GLU A 13 9.82 51.51 17.74
C GLU A 13 8.35 51.41 17.29
N HIS A 14 7.46 52.08 18.05
CA HIS A 14 6.10 52.43 17.65
C HIS A 14 6.01 53.94 17.47
N SER A 15 5.59 54.42 16.29
CA SER A 15 5.08 55.79 16.12
C SER A 15 4.08 55.91 14.96
N GLU A 16 3.05 56.72 15.15
CA GLU A 16 2.12 57.16 14.10
C GLU A 16 2.80 58.20 13.17
N VAL A 17 2.25 58.48 11.98
CA VAL A 17 2.10 59.85 11.42
C VAL A 17 1.34 59.88 10.07
N GLU A 18 0.41 60.85 10.00
CA GLU A 18 -0.21 61.56 8.84
C GLU A 18 -0.85 60.85 7.62
N HIS A 19 -2.05 61.35 7.28
CA HIS A 19 -2.69 61.18 5.98
C HIS A 19 -2.15 62.18 4.95
N THR A 20 -1.84 61.71 3.73
CA THR A 20 -1.79 62.59 2.54
C THR A 20 -2.68 62.02 1.44
N THR A 21 -3.70 62.78 1.02
CA THR A 21 -4.60 62.43 -0.08
C THR A 21 -4.06 62.95 -1.41
N PRO A 22 -3.79 62.10 -2.41
CA PRO A 22 -3.57 62.54 -3.78
C PRO A 22 -4.86 63.13 -4.37
N GLN A 23 -4.73 64.17 -5.19
CA GLN A 23 -5.86 64.82 -5.85
C GLN A 23 -6.38 63.99 -7.03
N ALA A 24 -7.66 64.16 -7.37
CA ALA A 24 -8.29 63.49 -8.51
C ALA A 24 -8.03 64.26 -9.81
N GLU A 25 -7.22 63.69 -10.72
CA GLU A 25 -7.14 64.16 -12.10
C GLU A 25 -8.22 63.48 -12.95
N THR A 26 -9.19 64.27 -13.43
CA THR A 26 -10.31 63.79 -14.25
C THR A 26 -9.91 63.59 -15.72
N GLY A 27 -9.10 62.57 -15.99
CA GLY A 27 -8.76 62.14 -17.34
C GLY A 27 -9.86 61.28 -17.97
N HIS A 28 -10.73 61.87 -18.80
CA HIS A 28 -11.75 61.14 -19.57
C HIS A 28 -11.14 60.32 -20.73
N ALA A 29 -10.44 59.24 -20.40
CA ALA A 29 -10.15 58.18 -21.36
C ALA A 29 -11.44 57.39 -21.66
N LEU A 30 -11.81 57.29 -22.93
CA LEU A 30 -12.96 56.49 -23.38
C LEU A 30 -12.65 55.00 -23.21
N ALA A 31 -13.15 54.41 -22.11
CA ALA A 31 -13.00 52.98 -21.84
C ALA A 31 -13.72 52.16 -22.92
N LEU A 32 -12.99 51.21 -23.52
CA LEU A 32 -13.57 50.27 -24.49
C LEU A 32 -14.54 49.31 -23.77
N PRO A 33 -15.72 49.02 -24.34
CA PRO A 33 -16.67 48.09 -23.72
C PRO A 33 -16.03 46.72 -23.46
N GLY A 34 -15.94 46.34 -22.17
CA GLY A 34 -15.33 45.07 -21.73
C GLY A 34 -13.98 45.19 -21.01
N GLN A 35 -13.48 46.40 -20.69
CA GLN A 35 -12.22 46.58 -19.93
C GLN A 35 -12.35 46.90 -18.43
N GLN A 36 -13.56 47.12 -17.89
CA GLN A 36 -13.74 47.17 -16.44
C GLN A 36 -13.86 45.74 -15.89
N LEU A 37 -12.95 45.36 -15.01
CA LEU A 37 -13.03 44.12 -14.23
C LEU A 37 -13.94 44.38 -13.01
N PRO A 38 -14.80 43.42 -12.62
CA PRO A 38 -15.74 43.63 -11.51
C PRO A 38 -15.02 43.65 -10.15
N ASP A 39 -15.29 44.67 -9.33
CA ASP A 39 -14.78 44.77 -7.94
C ASP A 39 -15.41 43.74 -7.00
N LYS A 40 -16.56 43.17 -7.38
CA LYS A 40 -17.33 42.21 -6.57
C LYS A 40 -17.73 41.01 -7.39
N VAL A 41 -17.40 39.81 -6.91
CA VAL A 41 -17.60 38.55 -7.65
C VAL A 41 -18.07 37.43 -6.73
N TYR A 42 -18.76 36.46 -7.32
CA TYR A 42 -19.13 35.23 -6.64
C TYR A 42 -17.96 34.24 -6.65
N VAL A 43 -17.82 33.44 -5.58
CA VAL A 43 -16.77 32.41 -5.46
C VAL A 43 -17.36 31.01 -5.60
N ILE A 44 -16.68 30.16 -6.37
CA ILE A 44 -16.91 28.71 -6.40
C ILE A 44 -15.56 28.00 -6.19
N PRO A 45 -15.41 27.12 -5.18
CA PRO A 45 -14.23 26.29 -5.04
C PRO A 45 -14.21 25.17 -6.10
N ILE A 46 -13.03 24.81 -6.58
CA ILE A 46 -12.81 23.72 -7.54
C ILE A 46 -11.74 22.75 -7.03
N HIS A 47 -11.89 21.49 -7.42
CA HIS A 47 -11.06 20.38 -6.93
C HIS A 47 -10.15 19.81 -8.04
N ASN A 48 -9.22 18.94 -7.64
CA ASN A 48 -8.19 18.31 -8.48
C ASN A 48 -7.09 19.25 -9.01
N ARG A 49 -7.45 20.40 -9.63
CA ARG A 49 -6.49 21.36 -10.19
C ARG A 49 -7.01 22.81 -10.15
N PRO A 50 -6.12 23.82 -10.02
CA PRO A 50 -6.48 25.22 -10.23
C PRO A 50 -6.78 25.52 -11.70
N PHE A 51 -7.64 26.50 -11.91
CA PHE A 51 -7.95 27.07 -13.23
C PHE A 51 -7.01 28.23 -13.52
N PHE A 52 -6.42 28.29 -14.70
CA PHE A 52 -5.46 29.32 -15.11
C PHE A 52 -6.08 30.40 -16.01
N PRO A 53 -5.53 31.63 -16.03
CA PRO A 53 -5.78 32.59 -17.10
C PRO A 53 -5.52 31.98 -18.49
N ALA A 54 -6.23 32.47 -19.50
CA ALA A 54 -6.23 31.99 -20.89
C ALA A 54 -6.69 30.54 -21.15
N GLN A 55 -7.07 29.75 -20.12
CA GLN A 55 -7.81 28.51 -20.35
C GLN A 55 -9.26 28.76 -20.78
N VAL A 56 -9.79 27.92 -21.67
CA VAL A 56 -11.22 27.81 -21.97
C VAL A 56 -11.60 26.33 -21.86
N LEU A 57 -12.35 25.95 -20.82
CA LEU A 57 -12.65 24.56 -20.50
C LEU A 57 -14.07 24.40 -19.91
N PRO A 58 -14.74 23.26 -20.13
CA PRO A 58 -15.96 22.92 -19.41
C PRO A 58 -15.64 22.62 -17.93
N VAL A 59 -16.34 23.31 -17.04
CA VAL A 59 -16.32 23.09 -15.59
C VAL A 59 -17.64 22.42 -15.19
N ILE A 60 -17.56 21.39 -14.35
CA ILE A 60 -18.72 20.64 -13.85
C ILE A 60 -18.75 20.77 -12.34
N VAL A 61 -19.88 21.21 -11.79
CA VAL A 61 -20.14 21.32 -10.33
C VAL A 61 -21.46 20.66 -9.97
N ASN A 62 -21.67 20.36 -8.69
CA ASN A 62 -22.94 19.81 -8.20
C ASN A 62 -24.03 20.89 -8.20
N GLU A 63 -25.30 20.53 -8.43
CA GLU A 63 -26.39 21.52 -8.49
C GLU A 63 -26.70 22.16 -7.13
N ASP A 64 -26.66 21.37 -6.06
CA ASP A 64 -26.64 21.85 -4.67
C ASP A 64 -25.17 21.96 -4.20
N PRO A 65 -24.70 23.14 -3.73
CA PRO A 65 -25.41 24.42 -3.57
C PRO A 65 -25.25 25.42 -4.73
N TRP A 66 -24.58 25.05 -5.82
CA TRP A 66 -24.03 26.03 -6.77
C TRP A 66 -25.04 26.66 -7.75
N ALA A 67 -26.27 26.13 -7.85
CA ALA A 67 -27.33 26.64 -8.73
C ALA A 67 -27.63 28.13 -8.54
N GLU A 68 -27.89 28.57 -7.30
CA GLU A 68 -28.17 29.99 -7.00
C GLU A 68 -27.00 30.89 -7.39
N THR A 69 -25.76 30.38 -7.25
CA THR A 69 -24.54 31.11 -7.63
C THR A 69 -24.48 31.36 -9.14
N LEU A 70 -24.70 30.33 -9.96
CA LEU A 70 -24.69 30.49 -11.42
C LEU A 70 -25.90 31.30 -11.91
N ASP A 71 -27.07 31.14 -11.30
CA ASP A 71 -28.27 31.91 -11.64
C ASP A 71 -28.16 33.41 -11.29
N LEU A 72 -27.24 33.79 -10.40
CA LEU A 72 -26.89 35.19 -10.10
C LEU A 72 -25.76 35.70 -11.00
N VAL A 73 -24.76 34.87 -11.32
CA VAL A 73 -23.71 35.21 -12.29
C VAL A 73 -24.29 35.44 -13.69
N ALA A 74 -25.26 34.63 -14.12
CA ALA A 74 -25.97 34.81 -15.39
C ALA A 74 -26.87 36.06 -15.44
N LYS A 75 -27.06 36.75 -14.32
CA LYS A 75 -27.77 38.04 -14.22
C LYS A 75 -26.83 39.22 -13.98
N SER A 76 -25.54 38.98 -13.79
CA SER A 76 -24.53 40.05 -13.67
C SER A 76 -24.12 40.53 -15.07
N PRO A 77 -23.84 41.83 -15.28
CA PRO A 77 -23.47 42.33 -16.61
C PRO A 77 -22.19 41.65 -17.14
N ASP A 78 -21.23 41.39 -16.26
CA ASP A 78 -19.91 40.85 -16.61
C ASP A 78 -19.91 39.32 -16.83
N HIS A 79 -20.97 38.63 -16.40
CA HIS A 79 -21.12 37.16 -16.45
C HIS A 79 -19.90 36.42 -15.85
N SER A 80 -19.31 36.99 -14.80
CA SER A 80 -18.00 36.57 -14.25
C SER A 80 -18.09 36.07 -12.81
N LEU A 81 -17.24 35.10 -12.47
CA LEU A 81 -17.06 34.56 -11.12
C LEU A 81 -15.58 34.23 -10.87
N ALA A 82 -15.20 34.01 -9.61
CA ALA A 82 -13.85 33.59 -9.25
C ALA A 82 -13.80 32.09 -8.89
N LEU A 83 -12.86 31.37 -9.49
CA LEU A 83 -12.55 29.99 -9.15
C LEU A 83 -11.29 29.94 -8.26
N PHE A 84 -11.40 29.25 -7.12
CA PHE A 84 -10.29 29.00 -6.19
C PHE A 84 -10.09 27.49 -6.02
N PHE A 85 -8.84 27.04 -5.98
CA PHE A 85 -8.51 25.62 -5.84
C PHE A 85 -8.58 25.16 -4.37
N MET A 86 -9.14 23.97 -4.16
CA MET A 86 -9.08 23.23 -2.90
C MET A 86 -8.66 21.78 -3.18
N ASP A 87 -7.53 21.37 -2.59
CA ASP A 87 -6.93 20.04 -2.78
C ASP A 87 -7.79 18.90 -2.22
N THR A 88 -8.49 19.14 -1.10
CA THR A 88 -9.47 18.23 -0.51
C THR A 88 -10.89 18.80 -0.64
N PRO A 89 -11.89 18.06 -1.15
CA PRO A 89 -13.28 18.49 -1.12
C PRO A 89 -13.84 18.47 0.31
N PRO A 90 -14.71 19.42 0.70
CA PRO A 90 -15.31 19.45 2.03
C PRO A 90 -16.33 18.31 2.22
N GLU A 91 -16.46 17.80 3.45
CA GLU A 91 -17.45 16.77 3.80
C GLU A 91 -18.90 17.26 3.65
N ASP A 92 -19.14 18.56 3.83
CA ASP A 92 -20.39 19.24 3.45
C ASP A 92 -20.11 20.23 2.31
N HIS A 93 -20.67 19.96 1.12
CA HIS A 93 -20.56 20.86 -0.04
C HIS A 93 -21.13 22.28 0.22
N ARG A 94 -21.96 22.47 1.26
CA ARG A 94 -22.55 23.76 1.63
C ARG A 94 -21.63 24.61 2.51
N HIS A 95 -20.62 24.04 3.17
CA HIS A 95 -19.71 24.76 4.05
C HIS A 95 -18.26 24.33 3.84
N PHE A 96 -17.44 25.21 3.27
CA PHE A 96 -15.99 25.05 3.24
C PHE A 96 -15.31 26.10 4.12
N ASP A 97 -14.12 25.79 4.63
CA ASP A 97 -13.31 26.75 5.39
C ASP A 97 -12.77 27.85 4.45
N THR A 98 -13.28 29.07 4.63
CA THR A 98 -12.89 30.23 3.82
C THR A 98 -11.46 30.72 4.10
N SER A 99 -10.82 30.26 5.18
CA SER A 99 -9.40 30.49 5.47
C SER A 99 -8.47 29.47 4.80
N ALA A 100 -9.01 28.36 4.31
CA ALA A 100 -8.26 27.33 3.58
C ALA A 100 -8.14 27.60 2.07
N LEU A 101 -8.67 28.71 1.55
CA LEU A 101 -8.48 29.11 0.16
C LEU A 101 -7.06 29.66 -0.08
N PRO A 102 -6.42 29.34 -1.22
CA PRO A 102 -5.11 29.86 -1.57
C PRO A 102 -5.15 31.36 -1.92
N GLN A 103 -3.99 32.02 -1.95
CA GLN A 103 -3.89 33.47 -2.04
C GLN A 103 -4.45 34.04 -3.35
N TYR A 104 -4.27 33.35 -4.47
CA TYR A 104 -4.80 33.74 -5.77
C TYR A 104 -5.67 32.64 -6.40
N GLY A 105 -6.86 33.05 -6.83
CA GLY A 105 -7.72 32.30 -7.74
C GLY A 105 -7.66 32.91 -9.15
N THR A 106 -8.56 32.44 -10.02
CA THR A 106 -8.73 32.99 -11.37
C THR A 106 -10.15 33.52 -11.57
N LEU A 107 -10.25 34.76 -12.03
CA LEU A 107 -11.49 35.33 -12.56
C LEU A 107 -11.81 34.63 -13.88
N VAL A 108 -12.97 33.98 -13.97
CA VAL A 108 -13.47 33.35 -15.20
C VAL A 108 -14.76 34.03 -15.65
N LYS A 109 -14.93 34.14 -16.98
CA LYS A 109 -16.22 34.44 -17.60
C LYS A 109 -16.97 33.13 -17.88
N VAL A 110 -18.26 33.10 -17.56
CA VAL A 110 -19.14 31.95 -17.74
C VAL A 110 -19.85 32.04 -19.08
N HIS A 111 -19.73 30.98 -19.88
CA HIS A 111 -20.46 30.78 -21.14
C HIS A 111 -21.27 29.49 -21.06
N HIS A 112 -22.46 29.48 -21.67
CA HIS A 112 -23.31 28.28 -21.85
C HIS A 112 -23.43 27.36 -20.62
N ALA A 113 -24.14 27.81 -19.58
CA ALA A 113 -24.50 26.96 -18.45
C ALA A 113 -25.67 26.03 -18.82
N SER A 114 -25.53 24.74 -18.49
CA SER A 114 -26.52 23.67 -18.68
C SER A 114 -26.70 22.89 -17.37
N ARG A 115 -27.82 22.18 -17.23
CA ARG A 115 -28.15 21.34 -16.07
C ARG A 115 -28.50 19.94 -16.53
N GLU A 116 -27.84 18.92 -15.99
CA GLU A 116 -28.08 17.53 -16.37
C GLU A 116 -27.74 16.59 -15.20
N ASN A 117 -28.62 15.64 -14.90
CA ASN A 117 -28.42 14.60 -13.87
C ASN A 117 -27.96 15.13 -12.48
N GLY A 118 -28.49 16.27 -12.03
CA GLY A 118 -28.15 16.89 -10.73
C GLY A 118 -26.79 17.60 -10.70
N LYS A 119 -26.18 17.85 -11.87
CA LYS A 119 -24.95 18.60 -12.04
C LYS A 119 -25.16 19.80 -12.97
N LEU A 120 -24.34 20.81 -12.76
CA LEU A 120 -24.26 22.03 -13.56
C LEU A 120 -22.97 21.97 -14.37
N GLN A 121 -23.07 22.15 -15.68
CA GLN A 121 -21.91 22.23 -16.56
C GLN A 121 -21.91 23.58 -17.29
N PHE A 122 -20.78 24.28 -17.26
CA PHE A 122 -20.60 25.57 -17.94
C PHE A 122 -19.19 25.68 -18.52
N VAL A 123 -19.03 26.45 -19.60
CA VAL A 123 -17.70 26.74 -20.17
C VAL A 123 -17.11 27.95 -19.47
N ALA A 124 -16.02 27.76 -18.74
CA ALA A 124 -15.27 28.83 -18.09
C ALA A 124 -14.17 29.35 -19.02
N GLN A 125 -14.04 30.67 -19.14
CA GLN A 125 -12.94 31.35 -19.82
C GLN A 125 -12.11 32.13 -18.80
N GLY A 126 -10.88 31.72 -18.55
CA GLY A 126 -9.97 32.36 -17.60
C GLY A 126 -9.47 33.71 -18.10
N LEU A 127 -9.81 34.78 -17.39
CA LEU A 127 -9.45 36.16 -17.75
C LEU A 127 -8.14 36.59 -17.10
N THR A 128 -8.05 36.50 -15.78
CA THR A 128 -6.89 36.98 -15.00
C THR A 128 -6.86 36.40 -13.59
N ARG A 129 -5.73 36.54 -12.89
CA ARG A 129 -5.60 36.22 -11.46
C ARG A 129 -6.45 37.18 -10.62
N VAL A 130 -6.98 36.70 -9.50
CA VAL A 130 -7.79 37.49 -8.58
C VAL A 130 -7.48 37.12 -7.13
N ARG A 131 -7.37 38.13 -6.25
CA ARG A 131 -7.19 37.96 -4.80
C ARG A 131 -8.42 38.47 -4.06
N ILE A 132 -8.83 37.76 -3.02
CA ILE A 132 -9.93 38.20 -2.14
C ILE A 132 -9.41 39.33 -1.25
N ARG A 133 -10.10 40.48 -1.29
CA ARG A 133 -9.83 41.63 -0.41
C ARG A 133 -10.71 41.58 0.83
N THR A 134 -12.02 41.38 0.64
CA THR A 134 -13.03 41.43 1.70
C THR A 134 -14.11 40.38 1.45
N TRP A 135 -14.53 39.62 2.46
CA TRP A 135 -15.70 38.75 2.36
C TRP A 135 -16.99 39.53 2.61
N ILE A 136 -17.87 39.60 1.62
CA ILE A 136 -19.19 40.27 1.72
C ILE A 136 -20.25 39.29 2.24
N LYS A 137 -20.17 38.01 1.82
CA LYS A 137 -21.02 36.92 2.31
C LYS A 137 -20.22 35.63 2.36
N HIS A 138 -20.00 35.09 3.56
CA HIS A 138 -19.15 33.92 3.81
C HIS A 138 -19.77 32.81 4.67
N HIS A 139 -20.94 33.01 5.29
CA HIS A 139 -21.54 31.99 6.16
C HIS A 139 -22.25 30.85 5.41
N ARG A 140 -22.64 31.07 4.15
CA ARG A 140 -23.29 30.07 3.27
C ARG A 140 -23.26 30.51 1.80
N PRO A 141 -23.37 29.57 0.84
CA PRO A 141 -23.61 29.84 -0.57
C PRO A 141 -24.82 30.76 -0.84
N PRO A 142 -24.91 31.40 -2.02
CA PRO A 142 -23.79 31.81 -2.87
C PRO A 142 -22.80 32.69 -2.10
N TYR A 143 -21.51 32.43 -2.26
CA TYR A 143 -20.42 33.18 -1.61
C TYR A 143 -20.09 34.44 -2.42
N LEU A 144 -19.93 35.59 -1.75
CA LEU A 144 -19.66 36.88 -2.41
C LEU A 144 -18.49 37.61 -1.75
N VAL A 145 -17.57 38.11 -2.58
CA VAL A 145 -16.34 38.80 -2.15
C VAL A 145 -16.15 40.12 -2.89
N GLU A 146 -15.44 41.04 -2.24
CA GLU A 146 -14.72 42.14 -2.88
C GLU A 146 -13.31 41.64 -3.26
N VAL A 147 -12.82 42.01 -4.43
CA VAL A 147 -11.57 41.49 -5.00
C VAL A 147 -10.61 42.57 -5.48
N GLU A 148 -9.36 42.17 -5.62
CA GLU A 148 -8.30 42.98 -6.24
C GLU A 148 -7.53 42.16 -7.28
N TYR A 149 -6.97 42.87 -8.27
CA TYR A 149 -6.27 42.30 -9.41
C TYR A 149 -4.77 42.62 -9.32
N PRO A 150 -3.88 41.60 -9.28
CA PRO A 150 -2.45 41.84 -9.08
C PRO A 150 -1.84 42.57 -10.27
N ARG A 151 -1.24 43.73 -10.02
CA ARG A 151 -0.41 44.44 -11.00
C ARG A 151 0.92 43.70 -11.14
N GLN A 152 1.39 43.51 -12.37
CA GLN A 152 2.70 42.92 -12.63
C GLN A 152 3.81 43.93 -12.28
N PRO A 153 4.90 43.51 -11.62
CA PRO A 153 6.08 44.34 -11.45
C PRO A 153 6.80 44.56 -12.79
N ALA A 154 7.60 45.62 -12.89
CA ALA A 154 8.51 45.80 -14.01
C ALA A 154 9.74 44.86 -13.84
N GLU A 155 10.04 44.06 -14.87
CA GLU A 155 11.08 43.02 -14.83
C GLU A 155 12.05 43.12 -16.02
N PRO A 156 13.26 42.51 -15.94
CA PRO A 156 14.27 42.58 -17.01
C PRO A 156 13.79 41.97 -18.33
N THR A 157 13.62 42.81 -19.35
CA THR A 157 12.94 42.46 -20.59
C THR A 157 13.61 41.34 -21.39
N ASP A 158 14.93 41.13 -21.23
CA ASP A 158 15.68 40.20 -22.07
C ASP A 158 15.79 38.80 -21.48
N GLU A 159 15.86 38.66 -20.16
CA GLU A 159 15.75 37.35 -19.48
C GLU A 159 14.35 36.77 -19.67
N VAL A 160 13.33 37.62 -19.52
CA VAL A 160 11.91 37.26 -19.74
C VAL A 160 11.66 36.82 -21.20
N LYS A 161 12.27 37.48 -22.20
CA LYS A 161 12.24 37.00 -23.61
C LYS A 161 12.93 35.65 -23.77
N ALA A 162 14.09 35.43 -23.15
CA ALA A 162 14.84 34.18 -23.25
C ALA A 162 14.04 32.99 -22.68
N TYR A 163 13.43 33.15 -21.50
CA TYR A 163 12.50 32.18 -20.94
C TYR A 163 11.24 32.01 -21.80
N GLY A 164 10.73 33.08 -22.40
CA GLY A 164 9.60 33.02 -23.35
C GLY A 164 9.92 32.15 -24.57
N MET A 165 11.10 32.31 -25.18
CA MET A 165 11.57 31.44 -26.26
C MET A 165 11.76 29.99 -25.81
N ALA A 166 12.28 29.76 -24.60
CA ALA A 166 12.45 28.42 -24.06
C ALA A 166 11.11 27.69 -23.84
N LEU A 167 10.08 28.40 -23.34
CA LEU A 167 8.71 27.87 -23.23
C LEU A 167 8.12 27.59 -24.62
N ILE A 168 8.19 28.53 -25.56
CA ILE A 168 7.67 28.34 -26.94
C ILE A 168 8.29 27.09 -27.59
N ASN A 169 9.59 26.88 -27.43
CA ASN A 169 10.27 25.71 -27.99
C ASN A 169 9.82 24.40 -27.32
N ALA A 170 9.68 24.37 -25.99
CA ALA A 170 9.21 23.19 -25.27
C ALA A 170 7.75 22.84 -25.61
N ILE A 171 6.85 23.81 -25.77
CA ILE A 171 5.47 23.55 -26.21
C ILE A 171 5.45 23.06 -27.67
N LYS A 172 6.26 23.65 -28.57
CA LYS A 172 6.39 23.19 -29.96
C LYS A 172 6.93 21.76 -30.07
N GLU A 173 7.71 21.30 -29.10
CA GLU A 173 8.19 19.92 -29.01
C GLU A 173 7.14 18.96 -28.43
N LEU A 174 6.31 19.43 -27.49
CA LEU A 174 5.23 18.64 -26.88
C LEU A 174 4.07 18.37 -27.86
N LEU A 175 3.69 19.37 -28.66
CA LEU A 175 2.53 19.31 -29.57
C LEU A 175 2.49 18.10 -30.53
N PRO A 176 3.59 17.69 -31.22
CA PRO A 176 3.56 16.56 -32.14
C PRO A 176 3.61 15.20 -31.44
N LEU A 177 3.95 15.15 -30.15
CA LEU A 177 4.15 13.91 -29.39
C LEU A 177 2.88 13.42 -28.69
N ASN A 178 1.86 14.27 -28.55
CA ASN A 178 0.60 13.94 -27.88
C ASN A 178 -0.60 14.12 -28.84
N PRO A 179 -1.29 13.03 -29.25
CA PRO A 179 -2.44 13.09 -30.16
C PRO A 179 -3.64 13.93 -29.69
N LEU A 180 -3.70 14.31 -28.41
CA LEU A 180 -4.81 15.07 -27.82
C LEU A 180 -4.80 16.57 -28.18
N TYR A 181 -3.75 17.08 -28.85
CA TYR A 181 -3.65 18.51 -29.20
C TYR A 181 -4.02 18.76 -30.68
N SER A 182 -5.17 19.41 -30.90
CA SER A 182 -5.66 19.75 -32.24
C SER A 182 -4.82 20.80 -32.97
N GLU A 183 -5.03 20.92 -34.28
CA GLU A 183 -4.46 21.98 -35.13
C GLU A 183 -4.77 23.40 -34.62
N GLU A 184 -5.86 23.57 -33.87
CA GLU A 184 -6.27 24.87 -33.31
C GLU A 184 -5.29 25.36 -32.25
N LEU A 185 -4.73 24.45 -31.45
CA LEU A 185 -3.70 24.77 -30.45
C LEU A 185 -2.38 25.20 -31.12
N LYS A 186 -2.00 24.56 -32.23
CA LYS A 186 -0.86 25.01 -33.07
C LYS A 186 -1.09 26.43 -33.59
N ASN A 187 -2.30 26.70 -34.08
CA ASN A 187 -2.71 28.03 -34.57
C ASN A 187 -2.82 29.08 -33.46
N TYR A 188 -3.14 28.68 -32.22
CA TYR A 188 -3.13 29.55 -31.04
C TYR A 188 -1.70 29.94 -30.66
N LEU A 189 -0.77 28.98 -30.61
CA LEU A 189 0.64 29.22 -30.31
C LEU A 189 1.35 30.09 -31.35
N ASN A 190 0.97 29.98 -32.63
CA ASN A 190 1.47 30.86 -33.69
C ASN A 190 1.01 32.33 -33.57
N ARG A 191 0.11 32.66 -32.63
CA ARG A 191 -0.35 34.04 -32.36
C ARG A 191 0.32 34.69 -31.15
N PHE A 192 1.09 33.96 -30.35
CA PHE A 192 1.81 34.54 -29.21
C PHE A 192 3.03 35.33 -29.67
N SER A 193 3.13 36.58 -29.19
CA SER A 193 4.33 37.39 -29.29
C SER A 193 5.26 37.10 -28.11
N PRO A 194 6.59 36.95 -28.31
CA PRO A 194 7.56 36.91 -27.21
C PRO A 194 7.54 38.14 -26.28
N ASN A 195 6.83 39.21 -26.68
CA ASN A 195 6.65 40.42 -25.89
C ASN A 195 5.42 40.38 -24.95
N ASP A 196 4.56 39.35 -25.01
CA ASP A 196 3.53 39.08 -23.99
C ASP A 196 3.65 37.63 -23.45
N PRO A 197 4.56 37.40 -22.48
CA PRO A 197 4.82 36.10 -21.91
C PRO A 197 3.79 35.66 -20.86
N SER A 198 2.88 36.53 -20.41
CA SER A 198 2.01 36.21 -19.26
C SER A 198 1.05 35.06 -19.55
N PRO A 199 0.22 35.11 -20.61
CA PRO A 199 -0.76 34.07 -20.87
C PRO A 199 -0.08 32.83 -21.46
N LEU A 200 1.06 33.00 -22.15
CA LEU A 200 1.93 31.91 -22.59
C LEU A 200 2.43 31.06 -21.40
N THR A 201 2.86 31.70 -20.31
CA THR A 201 3.38 31.00 -19.12
C THR A 201 2.26 30.27 -18.36
N ASP A 202 1.09 30.88 -18.28
CA ASP A 202 -0.08 30.29 -17.62
C ASP A 202 -0.65 29.11 -18.44
N PHE A 203 -0.70 29.25 -19.78
CA PHE A 203 -1.02 28.18 -20.71
C PHE A 203 0.02 27.05 -20.68
N ALA A 204 1.32 27.37 -20.58
CA ALA A 204 2.38 26.38 -20.45
C ALA A 204 2.24 25.53 -19.18
N ALA A 205 1.85 26.13 -18.04
CA ALA A 205 1.57 25.42 -16.80
C ALA A 205 0.37 24.45 -16.95
N ALA A 206 -0.69 24.93 -17.60
CA ALA A 206 -1.92 24.16 -17.87
C ALA A 206 -1.70 22.90 -18.73
N LEU A 207 -0.65 22.84 -19.55
CA LEU A 207 -0.30 21.67 -20.35
C LEU A 207 0.39 20.54 -19.56
N THR A 208 0.79 20.75 -18.31
CA THR A 208 1.63 19.80 -17.55
C THR A 208 0.84 18.78 -16.71
N SER A 209 1.46 17.64 -16.42
CA SER A 209 0.96 16.60 -15.51
C SER A 209 1.14 16.92 -14.02
N ALA A 210 1.59 18.13 -13.66
CA ALA A 210 1.88 18.54 -12.29
C ALA A 210 0.67 18.42 -11.32
N THR A 211 0.96 18.32 -10.02
CA THR A 211 -0.07 18.21 -8.97
C THR A 211 -0.81 19.54 -8.75
N GLY A 212 -2.04 19.49 -8.23
CA GLY A 212 -2.85 20.69 -7.97
C GLY A 212 -2.12 21.73 -7.11
N ASN A 213 -1.47 21.30 -6.02
CA ASN A 213 -0.66 22.17 -5.16
C ASN A 213 0.53 22.81 -5.89
N GLN A 214 1.25 22.06 -6.74
CA GLN A 214 2.38 22.59 -7.53
C GLN A 214 1.91 23.58 -8.61
N LEU A 215 0.71 23.39 -9.16
CA LEU A 215 0.08 24.34 -10.08
C LEU A 215 -0.43 25.59 -9.35
N GLN A 216 -0.94 25.45 -8.13
CA GLN A 216 -1.35 26.59 -7.30
C GLN A 216 -0.13 27.45 -6.93
N GLU A 217 1.00 26.82 -6.61
CA GLU A 217 2.32 27.47 -6.45
C GLU A 217 2.80 28.29 -7.67
N VAL A 218 2.26 28.03 -8.85
CA VAL A 218 2.50 28.79 -10.10
C VAL A 218 1.43 29.88 -10.29
N LEU A 219 0.18 29.61 -9.89
CA LEU A 219 -0.90 30.61 -9.90
C LEU A 219 -0.62 31.74 -8.90
N ASP A 220 -0.13 31.43 -7.69
CA ASP A 220 0.25 32.43 -6.68
C ASP A 220 1.52 33.23 -7.05
N CYS A 221 2.30 32.78 -8.05
CA CYS A 221 3.53 33.44 -8.47
C CYS A 221 3.25 34.62 -9.42
N VAL A 222 2.95 35.80 -8.86
CA VAL A 222 2.73 37.04 -9.63
C VAL A 222 3.96 37.47 -10.47
N PRO A 223 5.21 37.47 -9.95
CA PRO A 223 6.40 37.84 -10.73
C PRO A 223 6.62 36.93 -11.93
N MET A 224 6.95 37.49 -13.09
CA MET A 224 6.97 36.79 -14.38
C MET A 224 8.12 35.80 -14.46
N LEU A 225 9.35 36.27 -14.28
CA LEU A 225 10.58 35.48 -14.41
C LEU A 225 10.54 34.27 -13.46
N LYS A 226 10.20 34.49 -12.18
CA LYS A 226 10.05 33.43 -11.18
C LYS A 226 8.94 32.43 -11.52
N ARG A 227 7.86 32.87 -12.19
CA ARG A 227 6.82 31.96 -12.67
C ARG A 227 7.31 31.10 -13.84
N MET A 228 8.06 31.71 -14.78
CA MET A 228 8.67 30.98 -15.91
C MET A 228 9.73 29.97 -15.44
N GLU A 229 10.52 30.31 -14.41
CA GLU A 229 11.47 29.43 -13.73
C GLU A 229 10.79 28.21 -13.09
N LYS A 230 9.59 28.36 -12.51
CA LYS A 230 8.79 27.22 -12.00
C LYS A 230 8.21 26.35 -13.13
N VAL A 231 7.71 26.97 -14.19
CA VAL A 231 6.95 26.27 -15.25
C VAL A 231 7.85 25.52 -16.24
N LEU A 232 8.98 26.10 -16.65
CA LEU A 232 9.85 25.50 -17.67
C LEU A 232 10.37 24.09 -17.30
N PRO A 233 10.78 23.79 -16.05
CA PRO A 233 11.12 22.43 -15.62
C PRO A 233 9.93 21.46 -15.65
N MET A 234 8.73 21.90 -15.24
CA MET A 234 7.52 21.07 -15.29
C MET A 234 7.16 20.68 -16.73
N LEU A 235 7.23 21.65 -17.65
CA LEU A 235 6.96 21.44 -19.07
C LEU A 235 8.01 20.55 -19.76
N ARG A 236 9.31 20.70 -19.42
CA ARG A 236 10.36 19.81 -19.93
C ARG A 236 10.17 18.36 -19.49
N LYS A 237 9.76 18.14 -18.23
CA LYS A 237 9.41 16.80 -17.74
C LYS A 237 8.23 16.20 -18.52
N GLU A 238 7.25 17.02 -18.91
CA GLU A 238 6.13 16.57 -19.75
C GLU A 238 6.61 16.09 -21.13
N VAL A 239 7.54 16.83 -21.75
CA VAL A 239 8.17 16.45 -23.02
C VAL A 239 8.94 15.13 -22.90
N GLU A 240 9.69 14.91 -21.81
CA GLU A 240 10.38 13.63 -21.54
C GLU A 240 9.41 12.46 -21.40
N VAL A 241 8.27 12.66 -20.70
CA VAL A 241 7.22 11.63 -20.56
C VAL A 241 6.55 11.34 -21.90
N ALA A 242 6.21 12.38 -22.69
CA ALA A 242 5.59 12.23 -23.99
C ALA A 242 6.53 11.53 -25.00
N ARG A 243 7.83 11.85 -24.98
CA ARG A 243 8.87 11.13 -25.74
C ARG A 243 8.88 9.64 -25.37
N LEU A 244 8.96 9.30 -24.09
CA LEU A 244 9.02 7.91 -23.63
C LEU A 244 7.72 7.14 -23.95
N GLN A 245 6.55 7.78 -23.85
CA GLN A 245 5.28 7.19 -24.26
C GLN A 245 5.23 6.93 -25.77
N ASN A 246 5.78 7.83 -26.59
CA ASN A 246 5.86 7.66 -28.04
C ASN A 246 6.90 6.58 -28.43
N GLU A 247 8.04 6.50 -27.74
CA GLU A 247 9.03 5.40 -27.91
C GLU A 247 8.43 4.04 -27.54
N ILE A 248 7.71 3.93 -26.42
CA ILE A 248 6.99 2.72 -26.03
C ILE A 248 5.91 2.38 -27.07
N SER A 249 5.15 3.38 -27.54
CA SER A 249 4.12 3.18 -28.57
C SER A 249 4.72 2.79 -29.91
N ALA A 250 5.89 3.30 -30.28
CA ALA A 250 6.63 2.93 -31.48
C ALA A 250 7.20 1.51 -31.38
N GLU A 251 7.72 1.09 -30.22
CA GLU A 251 8.19 -0.27 -30.01
C GLU A 251 7.04 -1.28 -29.97
N VAL A 252 5.92 -0.93 -29.31
CA VAL A 252 4.68 -1.73 -29.35
C VAL A 252 4.12 -1.79 -30.77
N ASN A 253 4.10 -0.68 -31.53
CA ASN A 253 3.71 -0.69 -32.95
C ASN A 253 4.73 -1.40 -33.84
N ARG A 254 6.00 -1.54 -33.43
CA ARG A 254 7.01 -2.34 -34.13
C ARG A 254 6.80 -3.83 -33.89
N GLN A 255 6.50 -4.23 -32.65
CA GLN A 255 6.12 -5.61 -32.33
C GLN A 255 4.76 -5.99 -32.91
N ILE A 256 3.78 -5.08 -32.89
CA ILE A 256 2.51 -5.25 -33.61
C ILE A 256 2.74 -5.23 -35.12
N GLY A 257 3.67 -4.44 -35.65
CA GLY A 257 4.03 -4.43 -37.08
C GLY A 257 4.73 -5.72 -37.52
N GLU A 258 5.60 -6.28 -36.68
CA GLU A 258 6.23 -7.59 -36.90
C GLU A 258 5.19 -8.72 -36.78
N HIS A 259 4.32 -8.72 -35.76
CA HIS A 259 3.19 -9.67 -35.67
C HIS A 259 2.15 -9.48 -36.78
N GLN A 260 1.84 -8.26 -37.21
CA GLN A 260 0.92 -7.99 -38.33
C GLN A 260 1.54 -8.44 -39.64
N ARG A 261 2.87 -8.28 -39.82
CA ARG A 261 3.58 -8.80 -40.99
C ARG A 261 3.69 -10.31 -40.95
N GLU A 262 3.91 -10.93 -39.79
CA GLU A 262 3.89 -12.38 -39.62
C GLU A 262 2.47 -12.93 -39.82
N PHE A 263 1.43 -12.23 -39.36
CA PHE A 263 0.03 -12.52 -39.64
C PHE A 263 -0.29 -12.37 -41.13
N PHE A 264 0.12 -11.28 -41.78
CA PHE A 264 -0.07 -11.09 -43.22
C PHE A 264 0.71 -12.13 -44.04
N LEU A 265 1.90 -12.54 -43.59
CA LEU A 265 2.66 -13.61 -44.22
C LEU A 265 2.00 -14.98 -43.97
N LYS A 266 1.46 -15.24 -42.78
CA LYS A 266 0.67 -16.45 -42.50
C LYS A 266 -0.61 -16.49 -43.32
N GLU A 267 -1.34 -15.39 -43.41
CA GLU A 267 -2.60 -15.32 -44.15
C GLU A 267 -2.36 -15.30 -45.67
N GLN A 268 -1.27 -14.69 -46.16
CA GLN A 268 -0.81 -14.88 -47.55
C GLN A 268 -0.39 -16.33 -47.81
N LEU A 269 0.34 -16.96 -46.88
CA LEU A 269 0.76 -18.36 -47.02
C LEU A 269 -0.44 -19.32 -46.94
N LYS A 270 -1.48 -18.96 -46.18
CA LYS A 270 -2.79 -19.63 -46.07
C LYS A 270 -3.62 -19.46 -47.34
N VAL A 271 -3.69 -18.26 -47.91
CA VAL A 271 -4.31 -17.99 -49.23
C VAL A 271 -3.56 -18.72 -50.35
N ILE A 272 -2.21 -18.75 -50.31
CA ILE A 272 -1.39 -19.54 -51.22
C ILE A 272 -1.63 -21.04 -51.02
N GLN A 273 -1.80 -21.53 -49.78
CA GLN A 273 -2.18 -22.92 -49.52
C GLN A 273 -3.60 -23.25 -50.03
N GLN A 274 -4.55 -22.31 -49.96
CA GLN A 274 -5.89 -22.44 -50.53
C GLN A 274 -5.85 -22.47 -52.07
N GLU A 275 -5.13 -21.55 -52.74
CA GLU A 275 -4.97 -21.57 -54.21
C GLU A 275 -4.17 -22.79 -54.70
N LEU A 276 -3.22 -23.31 -53.91
CA LEU A 276 -2.51 -24.57 -54.20
C LEU A 276 -3.32 -25.83 -53.84
N GLY A 277 -4.52 -25.70 -53.25
CA GLY A 277 -5.36 -26.83 -52.87
C GLY A 277 -4.81 -27.71 -51.74
N LEU A 278 -3.95 -27.15 -50.88
CA LEU A 278 -3.23 -27.84 -49.80
C LEU A 278 -3.95 -27.79 -48.44
N THR A 279 -4.95 -26.92 -48.28
CA THR A 279 -5.75 -26.79 -47.04
C THR A 279 -7.23 -27.09 -47.29
N LYS A 280 -7.89 -27.69 -46.29
CA LYS A 280 -9.36 -27.76 -46.19
C LYS A 280 -9.92 -26.38 -45.86
N ASP A 281 -11.23 -26.19 -46.03
CA ASP A 281 -11.96 -24.99 -45.59
C ASP A 281 -11.70 -24.71 -44.09
N ASP A 282 -11.53 -23.44 -43.70
CA ASP A 282 -11.05 -23.01 -42.37
C ASP A 282 -11.89 -23.61 -41.23
N ARG A 283 -13.20 -23.73 -41.44
CA ARG A 283 -14.16 -24.34 -40.51
C ARG A 283 -13.85 -25.81 -40.22
N SER A 284 -13.39 -26.55 -41.23
CA SER A 284 -12.97 -27.95 -41.08
C SER A 284 -11.68 -28.05 -40.25
N ALA A 285 -10.76 -27.09 -40.40
CA ALA A 285 -9.51 -27.07 -39.65
C ALA A 285 -9.73 -26.72 -38.16
N ASP A 286 -10.62 -25.77 -37.85
CA ASP A 286 -11.04 -25.47 -36.48
C ASP A 286 -11.71 -26.69 -35.82
N LEU A 287 -12.61 -27.38 -36.53
CA LEU A 287 -13.28 -28.58 -36.03
C LEU A 287 -12.30 -29.74 -35.79
N GLU A 288 -11.44 -30.06 -36.76
CA GLU A 288 -10.43 -31.13 -36.59
C GLU A 288 -9.44 -30.82 -35.46
N GLN A 289 -9.12 -29.55 -35.21
CA GLN A 289 -8.33 -29.14 -34.04
C GLN A 289 -9.09 -29.37 -32.72
N PHE A 290 -10.38 -29.05 -32.68
CA PHE A 290 -11.21 -29.23 -31.49
C PHE A 290 -11.44 -30.71 -31.17
N GLU A 291 -11.71 -31.56 -32.17
CA GLU A 291 -11.82 -33.01 -32.01
C GLU A 291 -10.51 -33.62 -31.46
N GLN A 292 -9.36 -33.30 -32.06
CA GLN A 292 -8.04 -33.78 -31.60
C GLN A 292 -7.72 -33.39 -30.15
N ARG A 293 -8.21 -32.25 -29.66
CA ARG A 293 -8.04 -31.84 -28.25
C ARG A 293 -8.92 -32.63 -27.27
N LEU A 294 -9.94 -33.33 -27.75
CA LEU A 294 -10.84 -34.16 -26.94
C LEU A 294 -10.46 -35.65 -26.99
N GLU A 295 -9.64 -36.08 -27.97
CA GLU A 295 -9.11 -37.44 -28.00
C GLU A 295 -8.40 -37.81 -26.69
N GLY A 296 -8.73 -38.97 -26.14
CA GLY A 296 -8.18 -39.45 -24.85
C GLY A 296 -8.71 -38.76 -23.60
N LYS A 297 -9.50 -37.68 -23.69
CA LYS A 297 -10.11 -37.00 -22.54
C LYS A 297 -11.43 -37.68 -22.10
N THR A 298 -11.71 -37.64 -20.80
CA THR A 298 -12.96 -38.18 -20.23
C THR A 298 -13.88 -37.03 -19.82
N LEU A 299 -14.80 -36.67 -20.73
CA LEU A 299 -15.79 -35.61 -20.51
C LEU A 299 -17.05 -36.16 -19.81
N PRO A 300 -17.59 -35.45 -18.80
CA PRO A 300 -18.94 -35.67 -18.30
C PRO A 300 -20.00 -35.53 -19.41
N ASP A 301 -21.12 -36.26 -19.30
CA ASP A 301 -22.16 -36.30 -20.34
C ASP A 301 -22.73 -34.91 -20.69
N GLN A 302 -22.89 -34.04 -19.68
CA GLN A 302 -23.34 -32.66 -19.90
C GLN A 302 -22.33 -31.84 -20.73
N ALA A 303 -21.03 -31.94 -20.39
CA ALA A 303 -19.97 -31.23 -21.09
C ALA A 303 -19.80 -31.76 -22.53
N ARG A 304 -19.82 -33.08 -22.72
CA ARG A 304 -19.81 -33.73 -24.03
C ARG A 304 -20.95 -33.20 -24.91
N LYS A 305 -22.20 -33.36 -24.45
CA LYS A 305 -23.39 -32.90 -25.19
C LYS A 305 -23.30 -31.41 -25.56
N ARG A 306 -22.89 -30.55 -24.62
CA ARG A 306 -22.83 -29.10 -24.84
C ARG A 306 -21.75 -28.71 -25.86
N ILE A 307 -20.62 -29.41 -25.86
CA ILE A 307 -19.54 -29.22 -26.83
C ILE A 307 -19.97 -29.74 -28.20
N ASP A 308 -20.59 -30.92 -28.29
CA ASP A 308 -21.13 -31.49 -29.54
C ASP A 308 -22.16 -30.54 -30.19
N GLU A 309 -23.06 -29.94 -29.41
CA GLU A 309 -24.01 -28.92 -29.87
C GLU A 309 -23.32 -27.67 -30.46
N GLU A 310 -22.29 -27.14 -29.79
CA GLU A 310 -21.60 -25.93 -30.23
C GLU A 310 -20.62 -26.21 -31.38
N MET A 311 -20.03 -27.40 -31.49
CA MET A 311 -19.29 -27.86 -32.68
C MET A 311 -20.22 -27.99 -33.89
N GLY A 312 -21.40 -28.61 -33.72
CA GLY A 312 -22.43 -28.67 -34.75
C GLY A 312 -22.91 -27.28 -35.20
N LYS A 313 -22.96 -26.32 -34.28
CA LYS A 313 -23.24 -24.91 -34.61
C LYS A 313 -22.09 -24.27 -35.40
N LEU A 314 -20.82 -24.47 -34.99
CA LEU A 314 -19.65 -23.91 -35.66
C LEU A 314 -19.54 -24.37 -37.12
N ALA A 315 -19.88 -25.64 -37.40
CA ALA A 315 -19.90 -26.21 -38.76
C ALA A 315 -20.85 -25.48 -39.73
N ILE A 316 -21.94 -24.89 -39.22
CA ILE A 316 -22.98 -24.23 -40.02
C ILE A 316 -22.71 -22.71 -40.16
N LEU A 317 -22.08 -22.09 -39.16
CA LEU A 317 -21.85 -20.65 -39.12
C LEU A 317 -20.88 -20.17 -40.23
N GLU A 318 -21.14 -18.97 -40.74
CA GLU A 318 -20.23 -18.24 -41.63
C GLU A 318 -19.08 -17.62 -40.82
N THR A 319 -17.85 -17.75 -41.31
CA THR A 319 -16.62 -17.31 -40.60
C THR A 319 -16.57 -15.81 -40.29
N GLY A 320 -17.26 -14.99 -41.10
CA GLY A 320 -17.40 -13.54 -40.87
C GLY A 320 -18.44 -13.14 -39.81
N SER A 321 -19.21 -14.09 -39.27
CA SER A 321 -20.24 -13.81 -38.26
C SER A 321 -19.62 -13.54 -36.88
N PRO A 322 -20.09 -12.52 -36.12
CA PRO A 322 -19.73 -12.36 -34.71
C PRO A 322 -20.03 -13.61 -33.88
N GLU A 323 -21.05 -14.39 -34.23
CA GLU A 323 -21.35 -15.66 -33.57
C GLU A 323 -20.31 -16.75 -33.84
N TYR A 324 -19.62 -16.73 -34.99
CA TYR A 324 -18.52 -17.67 -35.28
C TYR A 324 -17.37 -17.43 -34.29
N ALA A 325 -16.95 -16.17 -34.12
CA ALA A 325 -15.90 -15.81 -33.17
C ALA A 325 -16.26 -16.19 -31.71
N VAL A 326 -17.50 -15.95 -31.28
CA VAL A 326 -17.96 -16.32 -29.93
C VAL A 326 -18.03 -17.85 -29.75
N THR A 327 -18.54 -18.59 -30.73
CA THR A 327 -18.66 -20.06 -30.69
C THR A 327 -17.27 -20.73 -30.72
N ARG A 328 -16.37 -20.22 -31.58
CA ARG A 328 -14.96 -20.67 -31.67
C ARG A 328 -14.18 -20.42 -30.38
N ASN A 329 -14.32 -19.24 -29.78
CA ASN A 329 -13.64 -18.93 -28.52
C ASN A 329 -14.17 -19.77 -27.36
N TYR A 330 -15.49 -20.03 -27.32
CA TYR A 330 -16.09 -20.96 -26.36
C TYR A 330 -15.49 -22.37 -26.50
N LEU A 331 -15.41 -22.90 -27.74
CA LEU A 331 -14.83 -24.20 -28.02
C LEU A 331 -13.31 -24.26 -27.72
N ASP A 332 -12.55 -23.19 -27.93
CA ASP A 332 -11.13 -23.15 -27.52
C ASP A 332 -10.96 -23.32 -26.01
N TRP A 333 -11.79 -22.65 -25.21
CA TRP A 333 -11.79 -22.83 -23.75
C TRP A 333 -12.29 -24.21 -23.32
N ALA A 334 -13.44 -24.64 -23.84
CA ALA A 334 -14.07 -25.90 -23.46
C ALA A 334 -13.24 -27.14 -23.87
N THR A 335 -12.57 -27.11 -25.02
CA THR A 335 -11.71 -28.23 -25.49
C THR A 335 -10.31 -28.23 -24.88
N ALA A 336 -9.78 -27.05 -24.50
CA ALA A 336 -8.47 -26.98 -23.85
C ALA A 336 -8.48 -27.60 -22.45
N LEU A 337 -9.59 -27.48 -21.70
CA LEU A 337 -9.71 -28.02 -20.34
C LEU A 337 -9.29 -29.51 -20.23
N PRO A 338 -8.61 -29.91 -19.15
CA PRO A 338 -7.99 -31.23 -19.03
C PRO A 338 -8.98 -32.32 -18.55
N TRP A 339 -10.16 -32.42 -19.17
CA TRP A 339 -11.26 -33.30 -18.74
C TRP A 339 -10.83 -34.75 -18.44
N GLY A 340 -10.93 -35.15 -17.17
CA GLY A 340 -10.55 -36.48 -16.68
C GLY A 340 -9.04 -36.77 -16.64
N VAL A 341 -8.18 -35.78 -16.90
CA VAL A 341 -6.72 -35.92 -16.86
C VAL A 341 -6.22 -35.52 -15.46
N TYR A 342 -5.62 -36.47 -14.76
CA TYR A 342 -5.12 -36.29 -13.39
C TYR A 342 -3.61 -36.60 -13.32
N GLY A 343 -2.85 -35.73 -12.66
CA GLY A 343 -1.45 -35.96 -12.34
C GLY A 343 -1.29 -37.04 -11.26
N LYS A 344 -0.20 -37.81 -11.31
CA LYS A 344 0.04 -38.91 -10.37
C LYS A 344 0.67 -38.41 -9.06
N ASP A 345 -0.11 -38.48 -7.97
CA ASP A 345 0.31 -38.08 -6.63
C ASP A 345 1.50 -38.90 -6.09
N LYS A 346 2.45 -38.19 -5.46
CA LYS A 346 3.58 -38.75 -4.72
C LYS A 346 3.28 -38.82 -3.22
N LEU A 347 2.68 -39.91 -2.78
CA LEU A 347 2.23 -40.09 -1.38
C LEU A 347 3.35 -40.58 -0.42
N ASP A 348 4.63 -40.30 -0.71
CA ASP A 348 5.75 -40.65 0.18
C ASP A 348 6.08 -39.52 1.16
N LEU A 349 5.76 -39.73 2.44
CA LEU A 349 6.05 -38.80 3.53
C LEU A 349 7.56 -38.56 3.75
N LYS A 350 8.43 -39.51 3.37
CA LYS A 350 9.89 -39.32 3.45
C LYS A 350 10.38 -38.37 2.37
N HIS A 351 9.87 -38.50 1.14
CA HIS A 351 10.06 -37.50 0.08
C HIS A 351 9.52 -36.13 0.51
N ALA A 352 8.31 -36.09 1.08
CA ALA A 352 7.69 -34.83 1.51
C ALA A 352 8.49 -34.10 2.59
N ARG A 353 8.93 -34.80 3.66
CA ARG A 353 9.80 -34.20 4.70
C ARG A 353 11.10 -33.69 4.07
N LYS A 354 11.73 -34.46 3.19
CA LYS A 354 12.96 -34.04 2.48
C LYS A 354 12.76 -32.77 1.63
N VAL A 355 11.64 -32.65 0.91
CA VAL A 355 11.32 -31.43 0.13
C VAL A 355 11.09 -30.24 1.06
N LEU A 356 10.32 -30.42 2.13
CA LEU A 356 10.09 -29.36 3.13
C LEU A 356 11.40 -28.88 3.77
N ASP A 357 12.28 -29.80 4.18
CA ASP A 357 13.59 -29.48 4.78
C ASP A 357 14.59 -28.84 3.80
N GLN A 358 14.49 -29.17 2.50
CA GLN A 358 15.33 -28.58 1.46
C GLN A 358 14.98 -27.12 1.18
N HIS A 359 13.70 -26.75 1.31
CA HIS A 359 13.20 -25.41 0.99
C HIS A 359 13.01 -24.50 2.22
N HIS A 360 12.85 -25.05 3.43
CA HIS A 360 12.55 -24.30 4.65
C HIS A 360 13.48 -24.67 5.81
N ALA A 361 14.20 -23.68 6.34
CA ALA A 361 15.08 -23.83 7.50
C ALA A 361 14.33 -23.45 8.80
N GLY A 362 14.32 -24.35 9.78
CA GLY A 362 13.42 -24.25 10.94
C GLY A 362 11.98 -24.58 10.54
N LEU A 363 11.00 -24.05 11.28
CA LEU A 363 9.55 -24.31 11.11
C LEU A 363 9.18 -25.80 11.25
N ASP A 364 9.87 -26.53 12.12
CA ASP A 364 9.70 -27.98 12.23
C ASP A 364 8.31 -28.35 12.79
N ASP A 365 7.72 -27.48 13.62
CA ASP A 365 6.31 -27.44 14.04
C ASP A 365 5.33 -27.35 12.86
N ILE A 366 5.61 -26.45 11.90
CA ILE A 366 4.78 -26.26 10.69
C ILE A 366 4.93 -27.44 9.74
N LYS A 367 6.15 -27.98 9.58
CA LYS A 367 6.42 -29.15 8.74
C LYS A 367 5.74 -30.40 9.28
N GLU A 368 5.70 -30.59 10.60
CA GLU A 368 5.03 -31.72 11.23
C GLU A 368 3.54 -31.71 10.89
N ARG A 369 2.83 -30.59 11.07
CA ARG A 369 1.42 -30.46 10.67
C ARG A 369 1.19 -30.72 9.18
N ILE A 370 2.05 -30.19 8.30
CA ILE A 370 1.94 -30.46 6.86
C ILE A 370 2.13 -31.96 6.58
N LEU A 371 2.98 -32.66 7.31
CA LEU A 371 3.17 -34.10 7.17
C LEU A 371 2.01 -34.92 7.77
N GLU A 372 1.37 -34.45 8.84
CA GLU A 372 0.12 -35.02 9.39
C GLU A 372 -1.01 -34.93 8.36
N PHE A 373 -1.24 -33.73 7.80
CA PHE A 373 -2.19 -33.48 6.72
C PHE A 373 -1.94 -34.41 5.52
N LEU A 374 -0.69 -34.46 5.03
CA LEU A 374 -0.28 -35.33 3.92
C LEU A 374 -0.43 -36.82 4.26
N ALA A 375 -0.25 -37.22 5.52
CA ALA A 375 -0.42 -38.61 5.96
C ALA A 375 -1.88 -39.07 5.94
N VAL A 376 -2.83 -38.19 6.31
CA VAL A 376 -4.27 -38.48 6.22
C VAL A 376 -4.69 -38.70 4.76
N GLY A 377 -4.21 -37.87 3.83
CA GLY A 377 -4.44 -38.05 2.40
C GLY A 377 -3.77 -39.32 1.84
N ALA A 378 -2.51 -39.57 2.22
CA ALA A 378 -1.80 -40.79 1.83
C ALA A 378 -2.49 -42.07 2.33
N TRP A 379 -3.12 -42.04 3.51
CA TRP A 379 -3.91 -43.14 4.05
C TRP A 379 -5.25 -43.34 3.33
N LYS A 380 -5.93 -42.25 2.94
CA LYS A 380 -7.14 -42.32 2.09
C LYS A 380 -6.84 -42.80 0.66
N GLY A 381 -5.59 -42.69 0.21
CA GLY A 381 -5.17 -42.94 -1.18
C GLY A 381 -5.39 -41.75 -2.12
N GLU A 382 -6.02 -40.68 -1.65
CA GLU A 382 -6.21 -39.42 -2.38
C GLU A 382 -6.20 -38.21 -1.44
N ILE A 383 -5.83 -37.05 -1.98
CA ILE A 383 -5.92 -35.75 -1.32
C ILE A 383 -7.05 -34.96 -1.98
N SER A 384 -8.15 -34.83 -1.25
CA SER A 384 -9.43 -34.26 -1.69
C SER A 384 -10.17 -33.61 -0.52
N GLY A 385 -11.01 -32.61 -0.83
CA GLY A 385 -11.97 -32.02 0.13
C GLY A 385 -11.37 -31.44 1.42
N SER A 386 -10.16 -30.87 1.38
CA SER A 386 -9.53 -30.25 2.57
C SER A 386 -8.69 -29.04 2.19
N ILE A 387 -8.86 -27.93 2.90
CA ILE A 387 -8.29 -26.61 2.58
C ILE A 387 -7.22 -26.27 3.63
N VAL A 388 -6.00 -25.92 3.20
CA VAL A 388 -4.94 -25.50 4.13
C VAL A 388 -4.86 -23.98 4.17
N LEU A 389 -5.05 -23.37 5.34
CA LEU A 389 -4.92 -21.92 5.54
C LEU A 389 -3.60 -21.59 6.25
N LEU A 390 -2.66 -20.99 5.52
CA LEU A 390 -1.38 -20.51 6.04
C LEU A 390 -1.53 -19.07 6.55
N VAL A 391 -1.58 -18.87 7.87
CA VAL A 391 -1.71 -17.54 8.50
C VAL A 391 -0.38 -17.12 9.12
N GLY A 392 0.00 -15.86 8.94
CA GLY A 392 1.13 -15.28 9.69
C GLY A 392 1.66 -13.98 9.08
N PRO A 393 2.61 -13.30 9.76
CA PRO A 393 3.15 -12.01 9.32
C PRO A 393 3.68 -11.98 7.88
N PRO A 394 3.75 -10.80 7.22
CA PRO A 394 4.29 -10.70 5.87
C PRO A 394 5.77 -11.16 5.82
N GLY A 395 6.10 -11.98 4.82
CA GLY A 395 7.46 -12.46 4.59
C GLY A 395 7.89 -13.66 5.43
N VAL A 396 6.99 -14.36 6.13
CA VAL A 396 7.31 -15.61 6.85
C VAL A 396 7.40 -16.87 5.97
N GLY A 397 7.16 -16.76 4.65
CA GLY A 397 7.39 -17.85 3.70
C GLY A 397 6.16 -18.61 3.20
N LYS A 398 4.94 -18.23 3.63
CA LYS A 398 3.63 -18.82 3.24
C LYS A 398 3.57 -19.32 1.78
N THR A 399 3.83 -18.43 0.81
CA THR A 399 3.83 -18.73 -0.64
C THR A 399 4.86 -19.81 -1.05
N SER A 400 6.00 -19.85 -0.38
CA SER A 400 7.03 -20.86 -0.65
C SER A 400 6.71 -22.21 -0.01
N ILE A 401 5.91 -22.24 1.07
CA ILE A 401 5.39 -23.48 1.67
C ILE A 401 4.31 -24.09 0.79
N GLY A 402 3.36 -23.28 0.29
CA GLY A 402 2.36 -23.73 -0.70
C GLY A 402 3.01 -24.37 -1.94
N LYS A 403 4.10 -23.77 -2.45
CA LYS A 403 4.88 -24.38 -3.54
C LYS A 403 5.54 -25.70 -3.13
N SER A 404 6.15 -25.79 -1.95
CA SER A 404 6.77 -27.03 -1.47
C SER A 404 5.77 -28.17 -1.23
N ILE A 405 4.52 -27.86 -0.85
CA ILE A 405 3.43 -28.85 -0.77
C ILE A 405 3.17 -29.43 -2.17
N ALA A 406 2.98 -28.59 -3.18
CA ALA A 406 2.78 -29.04 -4.57
C ALA A 406 3.96 -29.86 -5.11
N GLU A 407 5.19 -29.40 -4.88
CA GLU A 407 6.42 -30.08 -5.30
C GLU A 407 6.58 -31.46 -4.62
N SER A 408 6.25 -31.55 -3.33
CA SER A 408 6.26 -32.82 -2.57
C SER A 408 5.26 -33.84 -3.12
N LEU A 409 4.09 -33.38 -3.56
CA LEU A 409 3.05 -34.21 -4.18
C LEU A 409 3.32 -34.52 -5.65
N GLY A 410 4.21 -33.76 -6.31
CA GLY A 410 4.40 -33.84 -7.77
C GLY A 410 3.23 -33.24 -8.57
N ARG A 411 2.34 -32.49 -7.93
CA ARG A 411 1.21 -31.79 -8.56
C ARG A 411 1.67 -30.44 -9.12
N PRO A 412 1.14 -29.98 -10.28
CA PRO A 412 1.31 -28.60 -10.74
C PRO A 412 0.84 -27.58 -9.70
N PHE A 413 1.45 -26.39 -9.72
CA PHE A 413 1.19 -25.32 -8.76
C PHE A 413 0.73 -24.05 -9.48
N TYR A 414 -0.49 -23.61 -9.19
CA TYR A 414 -1.03 -22.33 -9.66
C TYR A 414 -1.23 -21.38 -8.48
N ARG A 415 -1.09 -20.07 -8.70
CA ARG A 415 -1.30 -19.06 -7.65
C ARG A 415 -1.87 -17.76 -8.23
N PHE A 416 -2.99 -17.33 -7.68
CA PHE A 416 -3.51 -15.97 -7.86
C PHE A 416 -3.75 -15.27 -6.52
N SER A 417 -3.89 -13.95 -6.55
CA SER A 417 -4.22 -13.13 -5.38
C SER A 417 -5.72 -12.95 -5.33
N VAL A 418 -6.33 -13.17 -4.16
CA VAL A 418 -7.73 -12.81 -3.90
C VAL A 418 -7.85 -11.48 -3.14
N GLY A 419 -6.75 -10.99 -2.56
CA GLY A 419 -6.69 -9.67 -1.97
C GLY A 419 -6.95 -8.57 -3.00
N GLY A 420 -7.95 -7.72 -2.74
CA GLY A 420 -8.38 -6.63 -3.62
C GLY A 420 -9.49 -6.96 -4.62
N MET A 421 -9.91 -8.24 -4.75
CA MET A 421 -11.06 -8.63 -5.58
C MET A 421 -12.35 -7.97 -5.09
N ARG A 422 -13.27 -7.70 -6.03
CA ARG A 422 -14.56 -7.01 -5.76
C ARG A 422 -15.77 -7.60 -6.50
N ASP A 423 -15.54 -8.53 -7.42
CA ASP A 423 -16.56 -9.11 -8.29
C ASP A 423 -16.47 -10.66 -8.25
N GLU A 424 -17.63 -11.32 -8.14
CA GLU A 424 -17.77 -12.77 -8.23
C GLU A 424 -17.38 -13.29 -9.64
N ALA A 425 -17.55 -12.47 -10.68
CA ALA A 425 -17.21 -12.83 -12.05
C ALA A 425 -15.69 -13.04 -12.28
N GLU A 426 -14.82 -12.56 -11.38
CA GLU A 426 -13.40 -12.95 -11.43
C GLU A 426 -13.17 -14.42 -11.02
N ILE A 427 -14.00 -14.98 -10.13
CA ILE A 427 -13.94 -16.39 -9.70
C ILE A 427 -14.73 -17.30 -10.65
N LYS A 428 -15.98 -16.93 -10.96
CA LYS A 428 -16.93 -17.73 -11.77
C LYS A 428 -16.97 -17.37 -13.25
N GLY A 429 -16.22 -16.37 -13.70
CA GLY A 429 -16.27 -15.88 -15.07
C GLY A 429 -17.45 -14.96 -15.36
N HIS A 430 -17.38 -14.29 -16.51
CA HIS A 430 -18.44 -13.44 -17.04
C HIS A 430 -19.34 -14.25 -17.98
N ARG A 431 -20.65 -13.99 -17.96
CA ARG A 431 -21.59 -14.61 -18.91
C ARG A 431 -21.17 -14.32 -20.35
N ARG A 432 -21.20 -15.36 -21.21
CA ARG A 432 -20.82 -15.32 -22.64
C ARG A 432 -21.49 -14.21 -23.47
N THR A 433 -22.59 -13.65 -22.99
CA THR A 433 -23.33 -12.52 -23.58
C THR A 433 -22.62 -11.16 -23.47
N TYR A 434 -21.61 -11.00 -22.60
CA TYR A 434 -20.91 -9.73 -22.43
C TYR A 434 -19.76 -9.56 -23.42
N ILE A 435 -19.60 -8.34 -23.96
CA ILE A 435 -18.47 -7.99 -24.83
C ILE A 435 -17.18 -8.09 -24.00
N GLY A 436 -16.22 -8.90 -24.46
CA GLY A 436 -14.98 -9.15 -23.74
C GLY A 436 -15.08 -10.14 -22.58
N ALA A 437 -16.18 -10.90 -22.45
CA ALA A 437 -16.35 -11.92 -21.43
C ALA A 437 -15.17 -12.93 -21.40
N GLN A 438 -14.75 -13.31 -20.20
CA GLN A 438 -13.72 -14.32 -19.93
C GLN A 438 -14.23 -15.36 -18.93
N PRO A 439 -13.73 -16.62 -18.99
CA PRO A 439 -13.94 -17.60 -17.93
C PRO A 439 -13.23 -17.20 -16.63
N GLY A 440 -13.68 -17.78 -15.52
CA GLY A 440 -13.18 -17.48 -14.18
C GLY A 440 -11.73 -17.93 -13.94
N LYS A 441 -11.10 -17.39 -12.89
CA LYS A 441 -9.69 -17.70 -12.56
C LYS A 441 -9.40 -19.19 -12.34
N LEU A 442 -10.41 -19.99 -11.99
CA LEU A 442 -10.28 -21.44 -11.82
C LEU A 442 -10.22 -22.18 -13.16
N VAL A 443 -11.01 -21.78 -14.16
CA VAL A 443 -10.93 -22.31 -15.53
C VAL A 443 -9.60 -21.90 -16.19
N GLN A 444 -9.15 -20.66 -15.95
CA GLN A 444 -7.82 -20.20 -16.37
C GLN A 444 -6.72 -21.08 -15.74
N ALA A 445 -6.77 -21.32 -14.43
CA ALA A 445 -5.82 -22.19 -13.73
C ALA A 445 -5.80 -23.62 -14.28
N LEU A 446 -6.96 -24.24 -14.54
CA LEU A 446 -7.06 -25.60 -15.07
C LEU A 446 -6.52 -25.71 -16.51
N LYS A 447 -6.71 -24.67 -17.35
CA LYS A 447 -6.09 -24.61 -18.68
C LYS A 447 -4.57 -24.45 -18.60
N ASP A 448 -4.08 -23.58 -17.72
CA ASP A 448 -2.65 -23.27 -17.58
C ASP A 448 -1.82 -24.42 -16.95
N VAL A 449 -2.44 -25.37 -16.25
CA VAL A 449 -1.75 -26.49 -15.57
C VAL A 449 -2.02 -27.88 -16.16
N GLU A 450 -2.91 -27.99 -17.14
CA GLU A 450 -3.22 -29.21 -17.93
C GLU A 450 -3.64 -30.45 -17.11
N VAL A 451 -4.06 -30.30 -15.85
CA VAL A 451 -4.60 -31.39 -14.99
C VAL A 451 -5.78 -30.92 -14.12
N MET A 452 -6.62 -31.86 -13.69
CA MET A 452 -7.79 -31.64 -12.82
C MET A 452 -7.51 -31.73 -11.31
N ASN A 453 -6.30 -32.14 -10.89
CA ASN A 453 -5.88 -32.19 -9.47
C ASN A 453 -4.66 -31.29 -9.11
N PRO A 454 -4.55 -30.03 -9.61
CA PRO A 454 -3.45 -29.14 -9.24
C PRO A 454 -3.50 -28.75 -7.75
N VAL A 455 -2.44 -28.09 -7.29
CA VAL A 455 -2.48 -27.25 -6.08
C VAL A 455 -2.77 -25.81 -6.51
N ILE A 456 -3.93 -25.28 -6.10
CA ILE A 456 -4.32 -23.89 -6.36
C ILE A 456 -4.12 -23.08 -5.07
N MET A 457 -3.28 -22.07 -5.14
CA MET A 457 -2.97 -21.20 -4.02
C MET A 457 -3.71 -19.86 -4.13
N LEU A 458 -4.48 -19.53 -3.10
CA LEU A 458 -5.26 -18.29 -2.96
C LEU A 458 -4.52 -17.33 -2.00
N ASP A 459 -3.81 -16.35 -2.55
CA ASP A 459 -2.99 -15.42 -1.75
C ASP A 459 -3.81 -14.22 -1.23
N GLU A 460 -3.62 -13.84 0.03
CA GLU A 460 -4.24 -12.67 0.70
C GLU A 460 -5.78 -12.69 0.82
N ILE A 461 -6.36 -13.82 1.27
CA ILE A 461 -7.81 -13.97 1.57
C ILE A 461 -8.30 -13.06 2.69
N ASP A 462 -7.38 -12.52 3.50
CA ASP A 462 -7.63 -11.52 4.54
C ASP A 462 -7.92 -10.10 4.01
N LYS A 463 -7.90 -9.89 2.69
CA LYS A 463 -8.06 -8.58 2.03
C LYS A 463 -9.12 -8.56 0.91
N MET A 464 -10.10 -9.44 0.96
CA MET A 464 -11.23 -9.39 0.03
C MET A 464 -12.08 -8.13 0.27
N GLY A 465 -12.53 -7.47 -0.79
CA GLY A 465 -13.36 -6.27 -0.67
C GLY A 465 -14.85 -6.61 -0.76
N GLN A 466 -15.64 -6.23 0.25
CA GLN A 466 -17.10 -6.22 0.11
C GLN A 466 -17.50 -5.15 -0.91
N SER A 467 -18.39 -5.50 -1.85
CA SER A 467 -18.88 -4.60 -2.88
C SER A 467 -20.40 -4.72 -3.02
N TYR A 468 -21.05 -3.69 -3.58
CA TYR A 468 -22.48 -3.70 -3.87
C TYR A 468 -22.86 -4.51 -5.12
N GLN A 469 -21.89 -5.03 -5.88
CA GLN A 469 -22.11 -5.73 -7.14
C GLN A 469 -22.05 -7.26 -7.02
N GLY A 470 -21.52 -7.78 -5.92
CA GLY A 470 -21.43 -9.21 -5.60
C GLY A 470 -20.51 -9.45 -4.41
N ASP A 471 -20.66 -10.59 -3.73
CA ASP A 471 -19.77 -10.99 -2.66
C ASP A 471 -18.76 -12.05 -3.15
N PRO A 472 -17.47 -11.71 -3.35
CA PRO A 472 -16.48 -12.69 -3.76
C PRO A 472 -16.22 -13.77 -2.68
N ALA A 473 -16.56 -13.54 -1.40
CA ALA A 473 -16.47 -14.58 -0.38
C ALA A 473 -17.51 -15.69 -0.58
N SER A 474 -18.74 -15.35 -1.02
CA SER A 474 -19.78 -16.32 -1.40
C SER A 474 -19.38 -17.15 -2.63
N ALA A 475 -18.73 -16.54 -3.62
CA ALA A 475 -18.17 -17.26 -4.77
C ALA A 475 -17.05 -18.25 -4.36
N LEU A 476 -16.21 -17.84 -3.39
CA LEU A 476 -15.18 -18.70 -2.82
C LEU A 476 -15.76 -19.78 -1.88
N LEU A 477 -16.89 -19.55 -1.21
CA LEU A 477 -17.59 -20.60 -0.47
C LEU A 477 -18.02 -21.74 -1.39
N GLU A 478 -18.66 -21.46 -2.54
CA GLU A 478 -19.02 -22.49 -3.54
C GLU A 478 -17.78 -23.21 -4.11
N THR A 479 -16.66 -22.48 -4.29
CA THR A 479 -15.38 -23.04 -4.77
C THR A 479 -14.72 -23.98 -3.76
N LEU A 480 -14.81 -23.66 -2.47
CA LEU A 480 -14.02 -24.29 -1.41
C LEU A 480 -14.80 -25.33 -0.61
N ASP A 481 -16.12 -25.25 -0.56
CA ASP A 481 -17.00 -26.21 0.10
C ASP A 481 -16.94 -27.59 -0.58
N PRO A 482 -16.47 -28.66 0.10
CA PRO A 482 -16.45 -30.01 -0.47
C PRO A 482 -17.81 -30.59 -0.88
N GLU A 483 -18.92 -30.01 -0.41
CA GLU A 483 -20.28 -30.42 -0.82
C GLU A 483 -20.77 -29.70 -2.10
N GLN A 484 -20.13 -28.59 -2.49
CA GLN A 484 -20.52 -27.77 -3.66
C GLN A 484 -19.49 -27.82 -4.79
N ASN A 485 -18.20 -27.96 -4.47
CA ASN A 485 -17.11 -27.83 -5.43
C ASN A 485 -17.01 -28.98 -6.44
N VAL A 486 -17.77 -30.07 -6.26
CA VAL A 486 -17.96 -31.14 -7.24
C VAL A 486 -18.78 -30.66 -8.46
N ASP A 487 -19.62 -29.64 -8.25
CA ASP A 487 -20.56 -29.08 -9.22
C ASP A 487 -20.33 -27.56 -9.38
N PHE A 488 -19.08 -27.08 -9.35
CA PHE A 488 -18.79 -25.65 -9.49
C PHE A 488 -19.23 -25.12 -10.87
N LEU A 489 -19.99 -24.02 -10.92
CA LEU A 489 -20.47 -23.43 -12.19
C LEU A 489 -19.60 -22.26 -12.66
N ASP A 490 -18.98 -22.41 -13.82
CA ASP A 490 -18.41 -21.27 -14.56
C ASP A 490 -19.46 -20.65 -15.50
N HIS A 491 -19.71 -19.34 -15.35
CA HIS A 491 -20.70 -18.57 -16.09
C HIS A 491 -20.35 -18.33 -17.57
N TYR A 492 -19.09 -18.46 -17.97
CA TYR A 492 -18.66 -18.29 -19.36
C TYR A 492 -18.86 -19.60 -20.14
N LEU A 493 -18.50 -20.72 -19.52
CA LEU A 493 -18.66 -22.06 -20.08
C LEU A 493 -20.10 -22.58 -19.96
N ASP A 494 -20.88 -22.10 -18.97
CA ASP A 494 -22.22 -22.64 -18.65
C ASP A 494 -22.17 -24.15 -18.40
N LEU A 495 -21.10 -24.59 -17.72
CA LEU A 495 -20.79 -25.99 -17.42
C LEU A 495 -20.38 -26.17 -15.96
N ARG A 496 -20.74 -27.33 -15.40
CA ARG A 496 -20.33 -27.79 -14.08
C ARG A 496 -18.93 -28.41 -14.14
N LEU A 497 -18.10 -28.10 -13.17
CA LEU A 497 -16.69 -28.52 -13.06
C LEU A 497 -16.44 -29.18 -11.70
N ASP A 498 -15.87 -30.39 -11.71
CA ASP A 498 -15.41 -31.07 -10.50
C ASP A 498 -14.06 -30.51 -10.05
N LEU A 499 -14.08 -29.76 -8.94
CA LEU A 499 -12.91 -29.23 -8.25
C LEU A 499 -12.54 -30.05 -7.00
N SER A 500 -13.24 -31.15 -6.69
CA SER A 500 -13.07 -31.91 -5.44
C SER A 500 -11.66 -32.50 -5.25
N LYS A 501 -10.93 -32.70 -6.34
CA LYS A 501 -9.55 -33.21 -6.39
C LYS A 501 -8.49 -32.10 -6.40
N VAL A 502 -8.88 -30.82 -6.50
CA VAL A 502 -7.99 -29.67 -6.36
C VAL A 502 -7.58 -29.53 -4.89
N LEU A 503 -6.29 -29.32 -4.63
CA LEU A 503 -5.81 -28.97 -3.29
C LEU A 503 -5.73 -27.44 -3.17
N PHE A 504 -6.60 -26.86 -2.35
CA PHE A 504 -6.62 -25.41 -2.10
C PHE A 504 -5.71 -25.03 -0.93
N VAL A 505 -4.82 -24.05 -1.16
CA VAL A 505 -3.90 -23.50 -0.15
C VAL A 505 -4.12 -21.99 -0.04
N CYS A 506 -4.83 -21.55 0.99
CA CYS A 506 -5.11 -20.14 1.25
C CYS A 506 -3.97 -19.48 2.05
N THR A 507 -3.80 -18.16 1.92
CA THR A 507 -2.96 -17.37 2.85
C THR A 507 -3.68 -16.16 3.40
N ALA A 508 -3.37 -15.86 4.66
CA ALA A 508 -3.82 -14.66 5.36
C ALA A 508 -2.69 -14.07 6.22
N ASN A 509 -2.77 -12.79 6.57
CA ASN A 509 -1.88 -12.17 7.57
C ASN A 509 -2.52 -12.16 8.96
N THR A 510 -3.84 -12.01 9.02
CA THR A 510 -4.71 -12.04 10.22
C THR A 510 -5.90 -12.97 10.00
N LEU A 511 -6.51 -13.49 11.06
CA LEU A 511 -7.75 -14.28 10.97
C LEU A 511 -9.00 -13.41 10.98
N ASP A 512 -8.92 -12.23 11.59
CA ASP A 512 -10.05 -11.44 12.06
C ASP A 512 -10.88 -10.80 10.93
N SER A 513 -10.35 -10.80 9.70
CA SER A 513 -11.01 -10.34 8.48
C SER A 513 -11.49 -11.48 7.55
N ILE A 514 -11.32 -12.74 7.94
CA ILE A 514 -11.80 -13.90 7.17
C ILE A 514 -13.24 -14.23 7.61
N PRO A 515 -14.19 -14.41 6.69
CA PRO A 515 -15.55 -14.84 7.03
C PRO A 515 -15.55 -16.19 7.78
N GLY A 516 -16.23 -16.26 8.93
CA GLY A 516 -16.33 -17.47 9.76
C GLY A 516 -16.70 -18.75 8.98
N PRO A 517 -17.73 -18.74 8.10
CA PRO A 517 -18.10 -19.92 7.31
C PRO A 517 -17.03 -20.45 6.34
N LEU A 518 -16.03 -19.63 5.99
CA LEU A 518 -14.82 -20.08 5.27
C LEU A 518 -13.80 -20.64 6.26
N LEU A 519 -13.56 -19.95 7.37
CA LEU A 519 -12.56 -20.31 8.37
C LEU A 519 -12.85 -21.66 9.04
N ASP A 520 -14.12 -21.94 9.35
CA ASP A 520 -14.56 -23.20 9.98
C ASP A 520 -14.30 -24.45 9.11
N ARG A 521 -14.02 -24.26 7.81
CA ARG A 521 -13.73 -25.30 6.82
C ARG A 521 -12.23 -25.45 6.52
N MET A 522 -11.37 -24.64 7.14
CA MET A 522 -9.94 -24.55 6.83
C MET A 522 -9.06 -25.11 7.95
N GLU A 523 -8.04 -25.90 7.58
CA GLU A 523 -6.99 -26.29 8.52
C GLU A 523 -6.03 -25.12 8.77
N VAL A 524 -6.11 -24.51 9.95
CA VAL A 524 -5.40 -23.27 10.28
C VAL A 524 -3.97 -23.56 10.77
N ILE A 525 -3.00 -23.34 9.88
CA ILE A 525 -1.56 -23.42 10.18
C ILE A 525 -1.03 -22.01 10.44
N ARG A 526 -0.56 -21.75 11.67
CA ARG A 526 -0.07 -20.43 12.11
C ARG A 526 1.46 -20.35 12.09
N LEU A 527 2.00 -19.55 11.18
CA LEU A 527 3.44 -19.31 11.00
C LEU A 527 3.88 -18.10 11.83
N SER A 528 4.77 -18.31 12.80
CA SER A 528 5.35 -17.24 13.61
C SER A 528 6.33 -16.37 12.84
N GLY A 529 6.76 -15.26 13.44
CA GLY A 529 7.99 -14.57 13.00
C GLY A 529 9.24 -15.41 13.28
N TYR A 530 10.35 -15.08 12.60
CA TYR A 530 11.64 -15.75 12.74
C TYR A 530 12.58 -15.02 13.71
N ILE A 531 13.39 -15.77 14.47
CA ILE A 531 14.49 -15.21 15.28
C ILE A 531 15.75 -14.91 14.46
N THR A 532 16.70 -14.16 15.01
CA THR A 532 17.95 -13.78 14.34
C THR A 532 18.72 -14.98 13.77
N GLU A 533 18.80 -16.07 14.51
CA GLU A 533 19.49 -17.31 14.14
C GLU A 533 18.79 -18.04 12.98
N GLU A 534 17.46 -18.12 13.01
CA GLU A 534 16.64 -18.66 11.91
C GLU A 534 16.78 -17.79 10.65
N LYS A 535 16.67 -16.46 10.79
CA LYS A 535 16.88 -15.51 9.69
C LYS A 535 18.29 -15.62 9.10
N LEU A 536 19.31 -15.86 9.93
CA LEU A 536 20.68 -16.10 9.49
C LEU A 536 20.80 -17.41 8.71
N ALA A 537 20.16 -18.49 9.16
CA ALA A 537 20.11 -19.76 8.42
C ALA A 537 19.38 -19.61 7.08
N ILE A 538 18.21 -18.96 7.07
CA ILE A 538 17.40 -18.68 5.88
C ILE A 538 18.17 -17.79 4.88
N ALA A 539 18.85 -16.75 5.39
CA ALA A 539 19.67 -15.87 4.57
C ALA A 539 20.82 -16.61 3.88
N LYS A 540 21.53 -17.49 4.60
CA LYS A 540 22.62 -18.31 4.04
C LYS A 540 22.13 -19.34 3.04
N ARG A 541 21.10 -20.10 3.38
CA ARG A 541 20.65 -21.27 2.60
C ARG A 541 19.83 -20.89 1.37
N HIS A 542 19.01 -19.83 1.46
CA HIS A 542 18.01 -19.52 0.43
C HIS A 542 18.17 -18.09 -0.13
N LEU A 543 18.14 -17.04 0.71
CA LEU A 543 18.06 -15.66 0.21
C LEU A 543 19.33 -15.20 -0.51
N TRP A 544 20.51 -15.46 0.06
CA TRP A 544 21.78 -15.03 -0.54
C TRP A 544 22.07 -15.75 -1.87
N PRO A 545 21.95 -17.09 -1.99
CA PRO A 545 22.00 -17.78 -3.29
C PRO A 545 21.01 -17.22 -4.32
N LYS A 546 19.74 -17.01 -3.94
CA LYS A 546 18.67 -16.49 -4.81
C LYS A 546 18.95 -15.06 -5.30
N GLN A 547 19.53 -14.20 -4.46
CA GLN A 547 19.89 -12.82 -4.86
C GLN A 547 21.14 -12.79 -5.75
N LEU A 548 22.10 -13.70 -5.56
CA LEU A 548 23.24 -13.87 -6.47
C LEU A 548 22.79 -14.38 -7.85
N GLU A 549 21.97 -15.43 -7.87
CA GLU A 549 21.39 -16.03 -9.08
C GLU A 549 20.58 -15.00 -9.88
N LYS A 550 19.68 -14.26 -9.23
CA LYS A 550 18.91 -13.17 -9.85
C LYS A 550 19.78 -12.03 -10.41
N ALA A 551 21.04 -11.91 -9.97
CA ALA A 551 21.99 -10.92 -10.45
C ALA A 551 23.05 -11.51 -11.41
N GLY A 552 22.98 -12.80 -11.76
CA GLY A 552 23.97 -13.49 -12.60
C GLY A 552 25.35 -13.67 -11.95
N VAL A 553 25.48 -13.48 -10.63
CA VAL A 553 26.76 -13.45 -9.93
C VAL A 553 27.18 -14.84 -9.46
N ALA A 554 28.36 -15.29 -9.87
CA ALA A 554 28.93 -16.56 -9.39
C ALA A 554 29.21 -16.53 -7.88
N LYS A 555 28.83 -17.60 -7.17
CA LYS A 555 29.02 -17.76 -5.70
C LYS A 555 30.48 -17.64 -5.24
N THR A 556 31.44 -17.79 -6.15
CA THR A 556 32.89 -17.63 -5.93
C THR A 556 33.39 -16.19 -6.00
N SER A 557 32.64 -15.28 -6.63
CA SER A 557 33.05 -13.89 -6.88
C SER A 557 32.52 -12.91 -5.83
N LEU A 558 31.41 -13.25 -5.16
CA LEU A 558 30.79 -12.41 -4.13
C LEU A 558 30.34 -13.23 -2.90
N GLY A 559 31.06 -13.06 -1.79
CA GLY A 559 30.72 -13.62 -0.49
C GLY A 559 30.22 -12.59 0.51
N ILE A 560 29.53 -13.03 1.55
CA ILE A 560 29.16 -12.24 2.73
C ILE A 560 29.53 -12.98 4.01
N SER A 561 29.90 -12.25 5.06
CA SER A 561 30.27 -12.82 6.36
C SER A 561 29.07 -12.99 7.29
N ASP A 562 29.15 -14.00 8.18
CA ASP A 562 28.16 -14.27 9.25
C ASP A 562 27.87 -13.05 10.12
N SER A 563 28.90 -12.27 10.45
CA SER A 563 28.78 -11.05 11.24
C SER A 563 28.11 -9.92 10.45
N ALA A 564 28.37 -9.81 9.14
CA ALA A 564 27.64 -8.89 8.28
C ALA A 564 26.17 -9.28 8.14
N LEU A 565 25.86 -10.58 7.98
CA LEU A 565 24.47 -11.04 7.92
C LEU A 565 23.70 -10.73 9.21
N ARG A 566 24.27 -10.99 10.39
CA ARG A 566 23.65 -10.59 11.68
C ARG A 566 23.44 -9.09 11.77
N ALA A 567 24.45 -8.28 11.42
CA ALA A 567 24.34 -6.83 11.44
C ALA A 567 23.28 -6.27 10.45
N VAL A 568 23.08 -6.92 9.29
CA VAL A 568 21.96 -6.59 8.38
C VAL A 568 20.61 -6.92 9.00
N ILE A 569 20.48 -8.10 9.62
CA ILE A 569 19.24 -8.53 10.30
C ILE A 569 18.87 -7.56 11.42
N GLU A 570 19.80 -7.28 12.33
CA GLU A 570 19.59 -6.46 13.51
C GLU A 570 19.45 -4.96 13.20
N GLY A 571 20.34 -4.41 12.36
CA GLY A 571 20.43 -2.97 12.11
C GLY A 571 19.60 -2.44 10.93
N TYR A 572 19.17 -3.30 10.00
CA TYR A 572 18.54 -2.88 8.74
C TYR A 572 17.26 -3.66 8.35
N ALA A 573 16.94 -4.76 9.04
CA ALA A 573 15.80 -5.65 8.72
C ALA A 573 15.01 -6.15 9.95
N ARG A 574 14.72 -5.23 10.89
CA ARG A 574 13.87 -5.47 12.07
C ARG A 574 12.38 -5.60 11.67
N GLU A 575 12.02 -6.78 11.18
CA GLU A 575 10.67 -7.23 10.81
C GLU A 575 10.36 -8.59 11.47
N ALA A 576 9.15 -9.14 11.28
CA ALA A 576 8.85 -10.53 11.69
C ALA A 576 9.38 -11.59 10.69
N GLY A 577 9.10 -11.40 9.39
CA GLY A 577 9.57 -12.27 8.29
C GLY A 577 10.99 -11.99 7.80
N VAL A 578 11.23 -12.19 6.50
CA VAL A 578 12.52 -11.90 5.83
C VAL A 578 12.40 -11.05 4.55
N ARG A 579 11.30 -10.30 4.38
CA ARG A 579 11.02 -9.53 3.15
C ARG A 579 11.90 -8.29 3.03
N GLN A 580 12.11 -7.57 4.13
CA GLN A 580 13.08 -6.47 4.21
C GLN A 580 14.51 -7.00 4.18
N LEU A 581 14.79 -8.14 4.83
CA LEU A 581 16.10 -8.80 4.76
C LEU A 581 16.48 -9.12 3.32
N GLU A 582 15.60 -9.75 2.54
CA GLU A 582 15.83 -10.03 1.11
C GLU A 582 16.09 -8.74 0.30
N LYS A 583 15.33 -7.66 0.55
CA LYS A 583 15.57 -6.35 -0.08
C LYS A 583 16.96 -5.79 0.20
N GLN A 584 17.44 -5.86 1.46
CA GLN A 584 18.76 -5.34 1.82
C GLN A 584 19.89 -6.21 1.25
N LEU A 585 19.75 -7.54 1.26
CA LEU A 585 20.70 -8.44 0.59
C LEU A 585 20.77 -8.15 -0.92
N GLY A 586 19.63 -7.93 -1.59
CA GLY A 586 19.61 -7.51 -2.99
C GLY A 586 20.26 -6.13 -3.23
N LYS A 587 20.16 -5.18 -2.29
CA LYS A 587 20.86 -3.88 -2.35
C LYS A 587 22.37 -4.06 -2.20
N LEU A 588 22.83 -4.96 -1.32
CA LEU A 588 24.25 -5.33 -1.21
C LEU A 588 24.77 -5.95 -2.51
N VAL A 589 24.07 -6.94 -3.07
CA VAL A 589 24.47 -7.60 -4.31
C VAL A 589 24.56 -6.59 -5.47
N ARG A 590 23.56 -5.72 -5.67
CA ARG A 590 23.62 -4.70 -6.73
C ARG A 590 24.80 -3.73 -6.57
N LYS A 591 25.11 -3.26 -5.35
CA LYS A 591 26.29 -2.40 -5.12
C LYS A 591 27.63 -3.14 -5.30
N ALA A 592 27.66 -4.44 -5.04
CA ALA A 592 28.84 -5.25 -5.33
C ALA A 592 28.99 -5.51 -6.85
N VAL A 593 27.89 -5.71 -7.60
CA VAL A 593 27.92 -5.84 -9.06
C VAL A 593 28.55 -4.62 -9.74
N VAL A 594 28.26 -3.40 -9.28
CA VAL A 594 28.91 -2.18 -9.82
C VAL A 594 30.45 -2.27 -9.67
N LYS A 595 30.94 -2.66 -8.49
CA LYS A 595 32.38 -2.87 -8.24
C LYS A 595 33.00 -4.04 -9.02
N LEU A 596 32.20 -5.05 -9.37
CA LEU A 596 32.63 -6.16 -10.22
C LEU A 596 32.65 -5.78 -11.71
N LEU A 597 31.80 -4.86 -12.16
CA LEU A 597 31.89 -4.30 -13.51
C LEU A 597 33.13 -3.42 -13.69
N GLU A 598 33.52 -2.69 -12.64
CA GLU A 598 34.77 -1.93 -12.58
C GLU A 598 36.02 -2.84 -12.56
N ASN A 599 35.90 -4.07 -12.04
CA ASN A 599 37.03 -5.00 -11.90
C ASN A 599 36.58 -6.49 -11.92
N PRO A 600 36.39 -7.11 -13.11
CA PRO A 600 35.70 -8.40 -13.26
C PRO A 600 36.34 -9.62 -12.57
N GLU A 601 37.65 -9.62 -12.33
CA GLU A 601 38.35 -10.73 -11.67
C GLU A 601 38.33 -10.61 -10.12
N ALA A 602 37.85 -9.49 -9.58
CA ALA A 602 37.88 -9.23 -8.14
C ALA A 602 36.94 -10.19 -7.37
N LYS A 603 37.46 -10.82 -6.32
CA LYS A 603 36.67 -11.63 -5.38
C LYS A 603 36.31 -10.79 -4.17
N LEU A 604 35.07 -10.32 -4.12
CA LEU A 604 34.57 -9.43 -3.07
C LEU A 604 34.00 -10.23 -1.90
N LYS A 605 34.26 -9.78 -0.67
CA LYS A 605 33.71 -10.37 0.56
C LYS A 605 33.19 -9.28 1.49
N ILE A 606 31.87 -9.22 1.68
CA ILE A 606 31.21 -8.19 2.48
C ILE A 606 31.41 -8.47 3.98
N GLY A 607 32.15 -7.59 4.64
CA GLY A 607 32.29 -7.50 6.09
C GLY A 607 31.26 -6.56 6.73
N THR A 608 31.31 -6.43 8.05
CA THR A 608 30.44 -5.49 8.78
C THR A 608 30.75 -4.03 8.46
N LYS A 609 32.03 -3.70 8.20
CA LYS A 609 32.48 -2.34 7.84
C LYS A 609 31.93 -1.86 6.49
N ASP A 610 31.72 -2.78 5.55
CA ASP A 610 31.21 -2.45 4.21
C ASP A 610 29.71 -2.10 4.20
N LEU A 611 28.98 -2.49 5.25
CA LEU A 611 27.53 -2.32 5.33
C LEU A 611 27.12 -0.84 5.34
N GLU A 612 27.87 0.04 5.99
CA GLU A 612 27.51 1.46 6.07
C GLU A 612 27.67 2.16 4.71
N ALA A 613 28.80 1.93 4.02
CA ALA A 613 29.02 2.42 2.66
C ALA A 613 28.02 1.83 1.64
N ALA A 614 27.52 0.62 1.88
CA ALA A 614 26.54 -0.02 1.01
C ALA A 614 25.10 0.41 1.29
N LEU A 615 24.66 0.37 2.55
CA LEU A 615 23.26 0.53 2.96
C LEU A 615 22.91 1.91 3.48
N GLY A 616 23.89 2.66 4.03
CA GLY A 616 23.70 3.84 4.87
C GLY A 616 23.92 3.50 6.36
N MET A 617 23.74 4.46 7.26
CA MET A 617 23.77 4.19 8.71
C MET A 617 22.70 3.14 9.10
N PRO A 618 22.91 2.35 10.16
CA PRO A 618 21.88 1.45 10.70
C PRO A 618 20.59 2.20 11.04
N VAL A 619 19.47 1.71 10.49
CA VAL A 619 18.12 2.26 10.71
C VAL A 619 17.63 1.93 12.12
N PHE A 620 17.94 0.72 12.57
CA PHE A 620 17.62 0.25 13.92
C PHE A 620 18.89 0.28 14.77
N ARG A 621 18.82 0.97 15.91
CA ARG A 621 19.87 1.01 16.92
C ARG A 621 19.45 0.15 18.12
N SER A 622 20.42 -0.34 18.88
CA SER A 622 20.14 -0.99 20.16
C SER A 622 19.51 0.01 21.12
N GLU A 623 18.30 -0.27 21.60
CA GLU A 623 17.67 0.46 22.70
C GLU A 623 18.59 0.39 23.93
N GLN A 624 18.80 1.53 24.62
CA GLN A 624 19.53 1.51 25.88
C GLN A 624 18.63 0.93 26.97
N VAL A 625 19.14 -0.04 27.73
CA VAL A 625 18.43 -0.60 28.90
C VAL A 625 18.48 0.44 30.02
N LEU A 626 17.41 1.22 30.14
CA LEU A 626 17.24 2.18 31.23
C LEU A 626 17.14 1.44 32.58
N ALA A 627 17.84 1.95 33.59
CA ALA A 627 17.88 1.36 34.91
C ALA A 627 18.02 2.43 36.00
N GLY A 628 17.17 2.37 37.02
CA GLY A 628 17.12 3.35 38.10
C GLY A 628 16.00 3.02 39.09
N LYS A 629 15.82 3.86 40.11
CA LYS A 629 14.62 3.81 40.96
C LYS A 629 13.40 4.18 40.11
N GLY A 630 12.32 3.44 40.25
CA GLY A 630 11.11 3.64 39.45
C GLY A 630 11.19 3.15 38.01
N VAL A 631 12.27 2.48 37.57
CA VAL A 631 12.43 2.02 36.18
C VAL A 631 12.42 0.48 36.09
N ILE A 632 11.47 -0.08 35.35
CA ILE A 632 11.30 -1.53 35.17
C ILE A 632 11.18 -1.87 33.67
N THR A 633 11.85 -2.94 33.20
CA THR A 633 11.63 -3.43 31.83
C THR A 633 10.42 -4.37 31.77
N GLY A 634 9.39 -3.97 31.04
CA GLY A 634 8.26 -4.80 30.64
C GLY A 634 8.48 -5.48 29.29
N LEU A 635 7.72 -6.54 29.02
CA LEU A 635 7.64 -7.21 27.73
C LEU A 635 6.26 -6.99 27.10
N ALA A 636 6.26 -6.48 25.86
CA ALA A 636 5.06 -6.22 25.09
C ALA A 636 5.02 -7.05 23.80
N TRP A 637 3.80 -7.30 23.32
CA TRP A 637 3.53 -7.85 22.00
C TRP A 637 3.08 -6.70 21.07
N THR A 638 3.48 -6.74 19.80
CA THR A 638 3.09 -5.77 18.77
C THR A 638 2.87 -6.49 17.45
N SER A 639 2.24 -5.84 16.48
CA SER A 639 2.10 -6.35 15.11
C SER A 639 3.45 -6.63 14.40
N MET A 640 4.55 -6.05 14.90
CA MET A 640 5.92 -6.30 14.43
C MET A 640 6.65 -7.38 15.25
N GLY A 641 5.95 -8.11 16.14
CA GLY A 641 6.50 -9.09 17.08
C GLY A 641 6.76 -8.49 18.46
N GLY A 642 7.62 -9.13 19.25
CA GLY A 642 7.85 -8.76 20.64
C GLY A 642 8.78 -7.55 20.82
N ALA A 643 8.47 -6.71 21.81
CA ALA A 643 9.22 -5.52 22.19
C ALA A 643 9.48 -5.44 23.70
N THR A 644 10.55 -4.75 24.08
CA THR A 644 10.86 -4.35 25.46
C THR A 644 10.36 -2.93 25.72
N LEU A 645 9.70 -2.70 26.86
CA LEU A 645 9.21 -1.39 27.27
C LEU A 645 9.81 -1.02 28.63
N PRO A 646 10.80 -0.10 28.72
CA PRO A 646 11.18 0.47 30.01
C PRO A 646 10.03 1.36 30.50
N ILE A 647 9.36 0.97 31.58
CA ILE A 647 8.33 1.76 32.24
C ILE A 647 9.00 2.58 33.35
N GLU A 648 8.70 3.88 33.38
CA GLU A 648 9.35 4.87 34.23
C GLU A 648 8.33 5.52 35.18
N ALA A 649 8.56 5.47 36.49
CA ALA A 649 7.78 6.15 37.51
C ALA A 649 8.64 7.19 38.22
N THR A 650 8.16 8.44 38.31
CA THR A 650 8.82 9.52 39.06
C THR A 650 7.82 10.29 39.92
N ARG A 651 8.31 10.94 40.99
CA ARG A 651 7.53 11.82 41.87
C ARG A 651 7.85 13.27 41.51
N ILE A 652 6.87 14.01 40.99
CA ILE A 652 7.07 15.41 40.57
C ILE A 652 7.20 16.32 41.80
N HIS A 653 6.28 16.20 42.76
CA HIS A 653 6.24 17.00 43.99
C HIS A 653 5.43 16.30 45.10
N THR A 654 5.43 16.89 46.30
CA THR A 654 4.72 16.42 47.50
C THR A 654 3.80 17.53 48.04
N LEU A 655 2.84 17.95 47.23
CA LEU A 655 1.89 19.04 47.59
C LEU A 655 0.44 18.55 47.65
N ASN A 656 0.10 17.56 46.82
CA ASN A 656 -1.20 16.93 46.75
C ASN A 656 -1.05 15.58 46.05
N ARG A 657 -1.90 14.63 46.41
CA ARG A 657 -2.06 13.38 45.66
C ARG A 657 -2.38 13.67 44.20
N GLY A 658 -1.73 12.94 43.29
CA GLY A 658 -2.05 12.96 41.87
C GLY A 658 -1.33 11.85 41.11
N PHE A 659 -1.89 11.46 39.97
CA PHE A 659 -1.34 10.43 39.09
C PHE A 659 -1.48 10.88 37.64
N LYS A 660 -0.36 10.92 36.91
CA LYS A 660 -0.30 11.37 35.52
C LYS A 660 0.29 10.26 34.64
N LEU A 661 -0.40 9.97 33.54
CA LEU A 661 0.00 8.98 32.55
C LEU A 661 0.46 9.67 31.26
N THR A 662 1.59 9.25 30.69
CA THR A 662 2.00 9.64 29.32
C THR A 662 2.57 8.47 28.54
N GLY A 663 2.34 8.45 27.22
CA GLY A 663 2.82 7.36 26.35
C GLY A 663 1.89 6.93 25.20
N LYS A 664 0.83 7.69 24.90
CA LYS A 664 -0.26 7.30 23.98
C LYS A 664 -0.86 5.93 24.35
N LEU A 665 -1.19 5.78 25.64
CA LEU A 665 -1.89 4.61 26.16
C LEU A 665 -3.32 4.55 25.64
N GLY A 666 -3.76 3.38 25.21
CA GLY A 666 -5.19 3.05 25.03
C GLY A 666 -5.89 2.91 26.37
N ASP A 667 -7.23 2.84 26.35
CA ASP A 667 -8.04 2.94 27.57
C ASP A 667 -7.87 1.74 28.50
N VAL A 668 -7.72 0.53 27.98
CA VAL A 668 -7.44 -0.67 28.78
C VAL A 668 -6.07 -0.56 29.47
N MET A 669 -5.10 0.09 28.81
CA MET A 669 -3.78 0.31 29.41
C MET A 669 -3.75 1.48 30.43
N LYS A 670 -4.68 2.44 30.35
CA LYS A 670 -4.91 3.44 31.43
C LYS A 670 -5.52 2.77 32.66
N GLU A 671 -6.58 1.99 32.48
CA GLU A 671 -7.23 1.24 33.57
C GLU A 671 -6.24 0.31 34.28
N SER A 672 -5.44 -0.44 33.52
CA SER A 672 -4.36 -1.29 34.06
C SER A 672 -3.34 -0.51 34.91
N ALA A 673 -3.05 0.75 34.58
CA ALA A 673 -2.17 1.62 35.37
C ALA A 673 -2.85 2.12 36.66
N GLU A 674 -4.15 2.41 36.63
CA GLU A 674 -4.93 2.80 37.81
C GLU A 674 -5.13 1.62 38.78
N ILE A 675 -5.35 0.41 38.28
CA ILE A 675 -5.37 -0.83 39.07
C ILE A 675 -4.01 -1.05 39.73
N ALA A 676 -2.90 -0.90 38.99
CA ALA A 676 -1.55 -1.02 39.53
C ALA A 676 -1.26 0.01 40.62
N TYR A 677 -1.63 1.28 40.42
CA TYR A 677 -1.51 2.34 41.42
C TYR A 677 -2.35 2.06 42.67
N SER A 678 -3.61 1.65 42.50
CA SER A 678 -4.53 1.33 43.59
C SER A 678 -4.07 0.13 44.41
N TYR A 679 -3.57 -0.92 43.75
CA TYR A 679 -3.05 -2.11 44.41
C TYR A 679 -1.78 -1.82 45.22
N VAL A 680 -0.79 -1.13 44.63
CA VAL A 680 0.45 -0.78 45.36
C VAL A 680 0.13 0.18 46.51
N SER A 681 -0.65 1.23 46.27
CA SER A 681 -1.01 2.23 47.29
C SER A 681 -1.76 1.65 48.49
N SER A 682 -2.47 0.52 48.35
CA SER A 682 -3.17 -0.15 49.45
C SER A 682 -2.31 -1.19 50.18
N ASN A 683 -1.22 -1.67 49.58
CA ASN A 683 -0.40 -2.78 50.10
C ASN A 683 1.05 -2.38 50.46
N LEU A 684 1.42 -1.10 50.36
CA LEU A 684 2.76 -0.56 50.66
C LEU A 684 3.43 -1.14 51.92
N LYS A 685 2.69 -1.24 53.04
CA LYS A 685 3.20 -1.76 54.31
C LYS A 685 3.66 -3.21 54.21
N GLN A 686 2.95 -4.06 53.45
CA GLN A 686 3.34 -5.45 53.21
C GLN A 686 4.61 -5.53 52.35
N PHE A 687 4.76 -4.61 51.41
CA PHE A 687 5.91 -4.52 50.52
C PHE A 687 6.99 -3.54 51.01
N GLY A 688 7.02 -3.23 52.31
CA GLY A 688 8.07 -2.45 52.97
C GLY A 688 8.32 -1.04 52.41
N GLY A 689 7.33 -0.41 51.79
CA GLY A 689 7.33 1.02 51.49
C GLY A 689 6.59 1.82 52.57
N ASP A 690 6.84 3.14 52.64
CA ASP A 690 6.12 4.03 53.55
C ASP A 690 4.62 4.11 53.18
N PRO A 691 3.68 3.71 54.06
CA PRO A 691 2.24 3.82 53.79
C PRO A 691 1.75 5.25 53.55
N GLY A 692 2.49 6.28 54.00
CA GLY A 692 2.18 7.68 53.74
C GLY A 692 2.49 8.14 52.31
N PHE A 693 3.35 7.42 51.57
CA PHE A 693 4.02 7.93 50.38
C PHE A 693 3.09 8.52 49.30
N PHE A 694 1.96 7.86 49.00
CA PHE A 694 1.02 8.33 47.95
C PHE A 694 -0.04 9.31 48.44
N ASN A 695 -0.05 9.71 49.72
CA ASN A 695 -1.07 10.63 50.25
C ASN A 695 -0.85 12.08 49.78
N GLU A 696 0.41 12.49 49.62
CA GLU A 696 0.79 13.86 49.22
C GLU A 696 1.61 13.90 47.93
N ALA A 697 2.08 12.75 47.44
CA ALA A 697 2.90 12.66 46.24
C ALA A 697 2.08 12.79 44.95
N PHE A 698 2.52 13.67 44.06
CA PHE A 698 2.11 13.68 42.66
C PHE A 698 3.06 12.80 41.85
N ILE A 699 2.54 11.73 41.26
CA ILE A 699 3.30 10.71 40.54
C ILE A 699 3.08 10.83 39.03
N HIS A 700 4.15 10.71 38.27
CA HIS A 700 4.10 10.59 36.81
C HIS A 700 4.62 9.21 36.42
N LEU A 701 3.76 8.41 35.78
CA LEU A 701 4.13 7.16 35.13
C LEU A 701 4.22 7.38 33.61
N HIS A 702 5.39 7.16 33.05
CA HIS A 702 5.63 7.19 31.61
C HIS A 702 5.84 5.78 31.06
N VAL A 703 5.14 5.49 29.96
CA VAL A 703 5.41 4.34 29.09
C VAL A 703 5.91 4.91 27.75
N PRO A 704 7.23 4.91 27.49
CA PRO A 704 7.82 5.51 26.29
C PRO A 704 7.15 5.04 24.99
N GLU A 705 7.00 5.94 24.03
CA GLU A 705 6.25 5.65 22.80
C GLU A 705 6.91 4.53 21.98
N GLY A 706 6.11 3.56 21.56
CA GLY A 706 6.48 2.62 20.49
C GLY A 706 5.69 2.97 19.24
N ALA A 707 6.17 2.60 18.06
CA ALA A 707 5.56 2.95 16.76
C ALA A 707 4.19 2.28 16.47
N THR A 708 3.51 1.78 17.50
CA THR A 708 2.17 1.16 17.45
C THR A 708 1.40 1.57 18.69
N PRO A 709 0.08 1.85 18.61
CA PRO A 709 -0.76 2.06 19.79
C PRO A 709 -0.62 0.93 20.81
N LYS A 710 -0.71 1.28 22.10
CA LYS A 710 -0.52 0.35 23.22
C LYS A 710 -1.81 0.25 24.00
N ASP A 711 -2.60 -0.77 23.67
CA ASP A 711 -3.82 -1.10 24.39
C ASP A 711 -3.79 -2.58 24.79
N GLY A 712 -4.06 -2.86 26.06
CA GLY A 712 -3.98 -4.20 26.63
C GLY A 712 -3.29 -4.24 28.02
N PRO A 713 -3.78 -5.10 28.94
CA PRO A 713 -3.46 -5.03 30.37
C PRO A 713 -2.15 -5.73 30.78
N SER A 714 -1.43 -6.37 29.83
CA SER A 714 -0.29 -7.27 30.11
C SER A 714 0.99 -6.63 30.70
N ALA A 715 0.91 -5.36 31.11
CA ALA A 715 1.95 -4.59 31.78
C ALA A 715 1.62 -4.23 33.24
N GLY A 716 0.47 -4.68 33.79
CA GLY A 716 0.02 -4.36 35.15
C GLY A 716 1.07 -4.62 36.23
N ILE A 717 1.71 -5.80 36.23
CA ILE A 717 2.78 -6.11 37.19
C ILE A 717 4.04 -5.25 36.99
N THR A 718 4.30 -4.82 35.76
CA THR A 718 5.44 -3.96 35.40
C THR A 718 5.25 -2.55 35.96
N MET A 719 4.05 -1.99 35.79
CA MET A 719 3.68 -0.67 36.30
C MET A 719 3.64 -0.66 37.84
N ALA A 720 3.06 -1.69 38.45
CA ALA A 720 3.08 -1.84 39.91
C ALA A 720 4.50 -1.98 40.47
N SER A 721 5.40 -2.69 39.78
CA SER A 721 6.81 -2.82 40.19
C SER A 721 7.57 -1.49 40.10
N ALA A 722 7.28 -0.65 39.11
CA ALA A 722 7.87 0.68 38.97
C ALA A 722 7.40 1.61 40.11
N LEU A 723 6.10 1.62 40.40
CA LEU A 723 5.51 2.38 41.50
C LEU A 723 6.03 1.90 42.87
N LEU A 724 6.21 0.59 43.07
CA LEU A 724 6.78 0.05 44.30
C LEU A 724 8.27 0.38 44.46
N SER A 725 9.06 0.32 43.39
CA SER A 725 10.48 0.74 43.41
C SER A 725 10.62 2.21 43.84
N LEU A 726 9.78 3.09 43.29
CA LEU A 726 9.75 4.50 43.64
C LEU A 726 9.35 4.72 45.10
N ALA A 727 8.34 4.02 45.60
CA ALA A 727 7.83 4.18 46.97
C ALA A 727 8.69 3.48 48.06
N ARG A 728 9.53 2.50 47.69
CA ARG A 728 10.59 1.93 48.54
C ARG A 728 11.88 2.74 48.53
N ASP A 729 12.00 3.73 47.64
CA ASP A 729 13.26 4.40 47.29
C ASP A 729 14.42 3.41 46.95
N GLN A 730 14.07 2.22 46.43
CA GLN A 730 15.00 1.13 46.14
C GLN A 730 15.01 0.82 44.64
N ALA A 731 16.19 0.77 44.04
CA ALA A 731 16.33 0.31 42.66
C ALA A 731 16.07 -1.21 42.55
N PRO A 732 15.34 -1.67 41.52
CA PRO A 732 14.98 -3.07 41.36
C PRO A 732 16.17 -3.90 40.86
N LYS A 733 16.07 -5.24 40.98
CA LYS A 733 17.03 -6.19 40.41
C LYS A 733 17.27 -5.93 38.91
N LYS A 734 18.53 -5.67 38.55
CA LYS A 734 18.94 -5.42 37.15
C LYS A 734 18.89 -6.71 36.33
N GLY A 735 18.57 -6.60 35.04
CA GLY A 735 18.59 -7.73 34.10
C GLY A 735 17.35 -8.62 34.14
N VAL A 736 16.27 -8.17 34.81
CA VAL A 736 14.95 -8.82 34.84
C VAL A 736 13.99 -8.10 33.90
N ALA A 737 13.18 -8.83 33.14
CA ALA A 737 12.00 -8.29 32.46
C ALA A 737 10.73 -9.09 32.79
N MET A 738 9.55 -8.44 32.68
CA MET A 738 8.29 -9.06 33.11
C MET A 738 7.09 -8.72 32.24
N THR A 739 6.08 -9.60 32.27
CA THR A 739 4.74 -9.35 31.71
C THR A 739 3.71 -10.08 32.56
N GLY A 740 2.53 -9.50 32.67
CA GLY A 740 1.46 -10.02 33.51
C GLY A 740 0.41 -8.95 33.72
N GLU A 741 -0.85 -9.32 33.52
CA GLU A 741 -1.97 -8.52 33.97
C GLU A 741 -2.10 -8.65 35.49
N LEU A 742 -2.55 -7.57 36.15
CA LEU A 742 -2.63 -7.46 37.60
C LEU A 742 -4.05 -7.07 38.01
N THR A 743 -4.62 -7.80 38.97
CA THR A 743 -5.94 -7.48 39.55
C THR A 743 -5.83 -6.62 40.81
N LEU A 744 -6.93 -5.95 41.19
CA LEU A 744 -7.04 -5.23 42.48
C LEU A 744 -6.84 -6.14 43.71
N THR A 745 -6.93 -7.48 43.57
CA THR A 745 -6.64 -8.44 44.65
C THR A 745 -5.20 -8.97 44.62
N GLY A 746 -4.36 -8.48 43.70
CA GLY A 746 -2.95 -8.85 43.59
C GLY A 746 -2.70 -10.17 42.88
N GLN A 747 -3.69 -10.77 42.22
CA GLN A 747 -3.48 -11.94 41.35
C GLN A 747 -2.80 -11.53 40.04
N VAL A 748 -1.96 -12.41 39.50
CA VAL A 748 -1.33 -12.24 38.18
C VAL A 748 -2.06 -13.13 37.17
N LEU A 749 -2.61 -12.51 36.12
CA LEU A 749 -3.44 -13.17 35.11
C LEU A 749 -2.65 -13.53 33.85
N PRO A 750 -3.08 -14.55 33.07
CA PRO A 750 -2.43 -14.99 31.84
C PRO A 750 -2.29 -13.86 30.81
N ILE A 751 -1.26 -13.95 29.98
CA ILE A 751 -1.00 -13.00 28.89
C ILE A 751 -0.81 -13.71 27.55
N GLY A 752 -1.08 -12.99 26.45
CA GLY A 752 -0.77 -13.46 25.10
C GLY A 752 0.68 -13.15 24.68
N GLY A 753 1.15 -13.87 23.66
CA GLY A 753 2.41 -13.60 22.95
C GLY A 753 3.68 -14.02 23.70
N VAL A 754 3.66 -15.15 24.42
CA VAL A 754 4.79 -15.64 25.23
C VAL A 754 6.05 -15.86 24.37
N ARG A 755 5.93 -16.55 23.22
CA ARG A 755 7.03 -16.78 22.25
C ARG A 755 7.69 -15.46 21.85
N GLU A 756 6.91 -14.49 21.40
CA GLU A 756 7.40 -13.17 20.95
C GLU A 756 8.06 -12.37 22.09
N LYS A 757 7.47 -12.38 23.28
CA LYS A 757 7.98 -11.67 24.47
C LYS A 757 9.30 -12.26 24.96
N VAL A 758 9.43 -13.59 24.98
CA VAL A 758 10.69 -14.30 25.27
C VAL A 758 11.77 -13.96 24.24
N ILE A 759 11.42 -13.95 22.95
CA ILE A 759 12.33 -13.54 21.86
C ILE A 759 12.79 -12.08 22.04
N ALA A 760 11.90 -11.18 22.46
CA ALA A 760 12.23 -9.78 22.71
C ALA A 760 13.25 -9.59 23.85
N ALA A 761 13.09 -10.34 24.95
CA ALA A 761 14.01 -10.32 26.08
C ALA A 761 15.40 -10.87 25.69
N ARG A 762 15.43 -12.04 25.05
CA ARG A 762 16.67 -12.70 24.57
C ARG A 762 17.44 -11.78 23.61
N ARG A 763 16.74 -11.07 22.71
CA ARG A 763 17.32 -10.05 21.80
C ARG A 763 17.98 -8.88 22.53
N GLN A 764 17.40 -8.41 23.65
CA GLN A 764 18.01 -7.38 24.50
C GLN A 764 19.02 -7.94 25.52
N LYS A 765 19.37 -9.23 25.44
CA LYS A 765 20.28 -9.92 26.37
C LYS A 765 19.78 -9.89 27.82
N ILE A 766 18.47 -9.91 27.99
CA ILE A 766 17.78 -10.06 29.27
C ILE A 766 17.48 -11.55 29.44
N PHE A 767 18.16 -12.18 30.39
CA PHE A 767 18.12 -13.64 30.60
C PHE A 767 17.26 -14.07 31.79
N GLU A 768 16.74 -13.13 32.59
CA GLU A 768 15.85 -13.41 33.72
C GLU A 768 14.46 -12.82 33.49
N LEU A 769 13.43 -13.64 33.61
CA LEU A 769 12.05 -13.29 33.27
C LEU A 769 11.08 -13.56 34.43
N ILE A 770 10.02 -12.76 34.50
CA ILE A 770 8.84 -13.05 35.32
C ILE A 770 7.62 -13.17 34.40
N LEU A 771 6.96 -14.33 34.43
CA LEU A 771 5.75 -14.65 33.66
C LEU A 771 4.60 -15.06 34.61
N PRO A 772 3.33 -14.97 34.18
CA PRO A 772 2.22 -15.54 34.95
C PRO A 772 2.32 -17.06 35.01
N GLU A 773 2.02 -17.67 36.17
CA GLU A 773 1.99 -19.14 36.31
C GLU A 773 1.07 -19.83 35.28
N PRO A 774 -0.12 -19.31 34.92
CA PRO A 774 -0.95 -19.95 33.89
C PRO A 774 -0.27 -20.07 32.52
N ASN A 775 0.74 -19.23 32.21
CA ASN A 775 1.51 -19.30 30.97
C ASN A 775 2.70 -20.28 31.03
N ARG A 776 2.76 -21.17 32.03
CA ARG A 776 3.80 -22.21 32.12
C ARG A 776 3.82 -23.13 30.89
N GLY A 777 2.64 -23.59 30.45
CA GLY A 777 2.52 -24.44 29.25
C GLY A 777 3.06 -23.76 28.00
N ASP A 778 2.60 -22.52 27.73
CA ASP A 778 3.06 -21.71 26.59
C ASP A 778 4.57 -21.45 26.57
N TYR A 779 5.23 -21.52 27.73
CA TYR A 779 6.68 -21.40 27.85
C TYR A 779 7.39 -22.74 27.66
N GLU A 780 6.87 -23.83 28.23
CA GLU A 780 7.44 -25.17 28.12
C GLU A 780 7.33 -25.71 26.68
N GLU A 781 6.27 -25.36 25.94
CA GLU A 781 6.10 -25.63 24.49
C GLU A 781 7.10 -24.88 23.58
N LEU A 782 7.82 -23.86 24.08
CA LEU A 782 8.82 -23.17 23.26
C LEU A 782 9.98 -24.12 22.88
N PRO A 783 10.55 -24.00 21.66
CA PRO A 783 11.76 -24.73 21.28
C PRO A 783 12.91 -24.56 22.30
N ASP A 784 13.69 -25.62 22.53
CA ASP A 784 14.76 -25.61 23.55
C ASP A 784 15.74 -24.44 23.35
N TYR A 785 16.05 -24.06 22.11
CA TYR A 785 16.94 -22.94 21.80
C TYR A 785 16.42 -21.57 22.28
N LEU A 786 15.10 -21.42 22.53
CA LEU A 786 14.53 -20.23 23.17
C LEU A 786 14.62 -20.29 24.70
N ARG A 787 14.44 -21.49 25.29
CA ARG A 787 14.49 -21.71 26.75
C ARG A 787 15.92 -21.74 27.29
N GLU A 788 16.88 -22.29 26.54
CA GLU A 788 18.28 -22.49 26.95
C GLU A 788 18.92 -21.17 27.42
N GLY A 789 19.44 -21.15 28.65
CA GLY A 789 20.09 -19.98 29.23
C GLY A 789 19.13 -18.90 29.77
N LEU A 790 17.82 -19.14 29.80
CA LEU A 790 16.87 -18.27 30.51
C LEU A 790 16.55 -18.81 31.91
N THR A 791 16.39 -17.90 32.87
CA THR A 791 15.78 -18.17 34.18
C THR A 791 14.39 -17.56 34.20
N VAL A 792 13.35 -18.36 34.45
CA VAL A 792 11.96 -17.89 34.45
C VAL A 792 11.31 -18.13 35.81
N HIS A 793 10.81 -17.05 36.39
CA HIS A 793 10.01 -17.07 37.61
C HIS A 793 8.53 -17.01 37.25
N PHE A 794 7.76 -18.00 37.69
CA PHE A 794 6.32 -18.04 37.50
C PHE A 794 5.60 -17.42 38.70
N ALA A 795 4.80 -16.39 38.46
CA ALA A 795 4.09 -15.64 39.48
C ALA A 795 2.59 -15.95 39.49
N LYS A 796 2.03 -16.22 40.68
CA LYS A 796 0.58 -16.35 40.92
C LYS A 796 0.00 -15.05 41.49
N ARG A 797 0.81 -14.33 42.27
CA ARG A 797 0.47 -13.05 42.90
C ARG A 797 1.60 -12.04 42.76
N PHE A 798 1.28 -10.76 42.87
CA PHE A 798 2.27 -9.69 42.84
C PHE A 798 3.35 -9.82 43.94
N ALA A 799 3.04 -10.47 45.06
CA ALA A 799 4.03 -10.81 46.09
C ALA A 799 5.17 -11.71 45.58
N ASP A 800 4.90 -12.59 44.61
CA ASP A 800 5.93 -13.42 43.98
C ASP A 800 6.84 -12.55 43.11
N VAL A 801 6.26 -11.59 42.36
CA VAL A 801 6.97 -10.60 41.54
C VAL A 801 7.88 -9.73 42.40
N ALA A 802 7.34 -9.15 43.48
CA ALA A 802 8.09 -8.29 44.39
C ALA A 802 9.29 -9.00 45.04
N LYS A 803 9.13 -10.29 45.39
CA LYS A 803 10.19 -11.13 45.98
C LYS A 803 11.36 -11.43 45.02
N VAL A 804 11.16 -11.34 43.72
CA VAL A 804 12.25 -11.48 42.71
C VAL A 804 13.02 -10.16 42.51
N LEU A 805 12.44 -9.02 42.89
CA LEU A 805 12.92 -7.69 42.51
C LEU A 805 13.62 -6.89 43.63
N PHE A 806 13.33 -7.14 44.91
CA PHE A 806 13.68 -6.26 46.04
C PHE A 806 14.31 -6.96 47.25
#